data_AF-A0A2N8UBC7-F1
#
_entry.id   AF-A0A2N8UBC7-F1
#
_cell.length_a   1.000
_cell.length_b   1.000
_cell.length_c   1.000
_cell.angle_alpha   90.00
_cell.angle_beta   90.00
_cell.angle_gamma   90.00
#
_symmetry.space_group_name_H-M   'P 1'
#
loop_
_entity.id
_entity.type
_entity.pdbx_description
1 polymer ?
#
loop_
_entity_poly.entity_id
_entity_poly.type
_entity_poly.pdbx_seq_one_letter_code
_entity_poly.pdbx_strand_id
1 'polypeptide(L)'
;MLKRAVATLTKDSSGENGHSKSSSAPATGDTTPNGPPSAKSTIDSHNGADSPDKKWRLSHIFSGHSLPGSRRSTSRAGSLDEPRPSAVKKAQRIEEKERKAIEQEKLKERIALARKQSDLRAAQIETPDQRARYGEEYPAEWNQHHDGWANIFTICDDAQIGDTVTLRARVHTIRDVSSHLVFIVLRQQISTIQAVLAEESDVITGHMVRWAKRLPLESIVLVRGKLQKPREPITGATTQGAEIKVQQLYLVASPKETLPFNVYDAELVLKKSDDVDSDHGGVESDGEGAPRDENHSIERHEGAVITQRVRLTNRIVDLRTPTAQAIFRINAAICNSFRSHLDKNGFIEIHTPKLQGGASESGSSVFMLDYFGRPAFLAQSPQLFKQMCIASDFKRVYEIGPVFRAENSNTARHLTEYTGLDIEMEIVHYYDAIRVIDGMLKSIFTALRDNFKPERELIKRHFPHDDLVYPEDTLILPFAQGVRLLKESGYVEEDGTIPKEDEDLHTRAEIRLGELIKEKYNTDYYILDKFPSSVRPFYAMEDKEDAKVTNSFDIFIRGQEICTGGQRIHDIEELERKMQRLSILAKGMQEYLEGFRLGAPPHAGCGIGLERLVMLYLNLGDVRYGTLFHRDPRSLPLQKSDADELRHPEASTNPPPWKHPRVALKADGESELRDMQPLEKLIANYGDASNTAWLDDRYKVWRHADTGAAVGYSPFKGYAMIIGDPLCDKTQMTQVVAAFLQFIKKDAKLKPIWMMVCEEVEEILGGRLNWCSLSCAAEERVEDPAKNPARHDAEIQKKVRHARKEGVKIHDYGLSEDVPEEVVRETNERIDDWRKNRKGEQVHMTDVHPWRDMSHRVYYIARDATGKVCGMVVLHQLSPQHGWHIKWALDFPGAPNGTIEHVILHALENNAGSKLTFGASATSKLVAKHGLSKVTTKWLTKAYNTLAEHNRLTNKGEFRQKLGAVEDRVYICYPRHGLSPAGIQAIIGFFKQ
;
A
#
# COMPACT_ATOMS: atom_id res chain seq x y z
N MET A 1 65.15 -4.45 -5.22
CA MET A 1 65.57 -4.92 -6.56
C MET A 1 64.44 -4.57 -7.54
N LEU A 2 64.61 -4.19 -8.81
CA LEU A 2 65.74 -4.27 -9.76
C LEU A 2 67.14 -4.11 -9.15
N LYS A 3 68.06 -4.97 -9.58
CA LYS A 3 69.47 -4.93 -9.19
C LYS A 3 70.24 -3.99 -10.12
N ARG A 4 70.85 -2.94 -9.55
CA ARG A 4 72.08 -2.25 -10.03
C ARG A 4 71.94 -1.43 -11.35
N ALA A 5 72.74 -0.39 -11.60
CA ALA A 5 73.57 0.49 -10.75
C ALA A 5 74.08 1.71 -11.57
N VAL A 6 74.88 2.60 -10.94
CA VAL A 6 75.73 3.66 -11.57
C VAL A 6 74.93 4.87 -12.12
N ALA A 7 74.75 5.96 -11.36
CA ALA A 7 75.65 7.11 -11.10
C ALA A 7 75.50 8.25 -12.15
N THR A 8 75.91 9.52 -11.97
CA THR A 8 76.87 10.15 -11.04
C THR A 8 76.62 11.68 -10.92
N LEU A 9 77.16 12.35 -9.87
CA LEU A 9 77.39 13.83 -9.74
C LEU A 9 76.12 14.73 -9.61
N THR A 10 76.08 15.88 -8.90
CA THR A 10 77.05 16.59 -8.01
C THR A 10 76.35 17.66 -7.14
N LYS A 11 76.84 17.88 -5.89
CA LYS A 11 77.14 19.17 -5.17
C LYS A 11 76.09 20.33 -5.15
N ASP A 12 76.02 21.23 -4.15
CA ASP A 12 76.68 21.37 -2.83
C ASP A 12 75.90 22.38 -1.93
N SER A 13 76.43 22.66 -0.74
CA SER A 13 76.03 23.66 0.30
C SER A 13 74.71 23.40 1.03
N SER A 14 74.64 23.15 2.35
CA SER A 14 75.30 23.71 3.57
C SER A 14 74.64 25.00 4.08
N GLY A 15 74.25 25.12 5.35
CA GLY A 15 74.28 24.14 6.46
C GLY A 15 74.10 24.80 7.84
N GLU A 16 74.25 24.01 8.91
CA GLU A 16 74.45 24.45 10.32
C GLU A 16 73.28 25.18 11.04
N ASN A 17 73.10 25.14 12.37
CA ASN A 17 73.71 24.31 13.44
C ASN A 17 72.81 24.23 14.71
N GLY A 18 73.10 23.31 15.63
CA GLY A 18 72.90 23.53 17.09
C GLY A 18 71.72 22.85 17.84
N HIS A 19 72.08 21.88 18.69
CA HIS A 19 71.71 21.66 20.12
C HIS A 19 70.37 22.13 20.77
N SER A 20 69.85 21.54 21.87
CA SER A 20 70.03 20.23 22.55
C SER A 20 69.13 20.10 23.81
N LYS A 21 68.86 18.86 24.30
CA LYS A 21 68.49 18.48 25.70
C LYS A 21 67.08 18.92 26.22
N SER A 22 66.44 18.26 27.22
CA SER A 22 66.59 16.90 27.80
C SER A 22 65.45 16.53 28.78
N SER A 23 65.29 15.22 29.09
CA SER A 23 64.89 14.61 30.40
C SER A 23 63.50 14.89 31.03
N SER A 24 62.82 13.95 31.74
CA SER A 24 63.06 12.49 31.96
C SER A 24 61.87 11.75 32.62
N ALA A 25 61.96 10.41 32.61
CA ALA A 25 61.16 9.38 33.33
C ALA A 25 61.23 9.47 34.89
N PRO A 26 60.58 8.61 35.74
CA PRO A 26 60.41 7.12 35.69
C PRO A 26 58.95 6.61 35.83
N ALA A 27 58.54 5.32 35.74
CA ALA A 27 59.15 3.98 35.58
C ALA A 27 59.18 3.02 36.82
N THR A 28 59.03 1.70 36.52
CA THR A 28 59.17 0.45 37.33
C THR A 28 58.02 -0.06 38.24
N GLY A 29 57.96 -1.40 38.38
CA GLY A 29 56.99 -2.17 39.19
C GLY A 29 56.72 -3.57 38.61
N ASP A 30 57.29 -4.64 39.19
CA ASP A 30 57.30 -6.03 38.66
C ASP A 30 57.35 -7.07 39.81
N THR A 31 57.37 -8.38 39.49
CA THR A 31 57.62 -9.60 40.31
C THR A 31 56.41 -10.43 40.79
N THR A 32 56.71 -11.69 41.12
CA THR A 32 55.82 -12.87 41.31
C THR A 32 56.36 -13.72 42.49
N PRO A 33 56.11 -15.05 42.65
CA PRO A 33 54.88 -15.86 42.68
C PRO A 33 54.71 -16.59 44.06
N ASN A 34 53.66 -17.42 44.25
CA ASN A 34 53.74 -18.63 45.11
C ASN A 34 52.57 -19.65 44.92
N GLY A 35 52.72 -20.86 45.48
CA GLY A 35 51.95 -22.09 45.12
C GLY A 35 50.86 -22.62 46.09
N PRO A 36 50.33 -23.85 45.84
CA PRO A 36 49.04 -24.36 46.35
C PRO A 36 49.13 -25.41 47.48
N PRO A 37 47.98 -25.83 48.06
CA PRO A 37 47.41 -27.18 47.82
C PRO A 37 45.86 -27.26 47.94
N SER A 38 45.17 -28.42 47.90
CA SER A 38 45.10 -29.53 46.90
C SER A 38 43.96 -30.53 47.27
N ALA A 39 43.19 -31.05 46.28
CA ALA A 39 42.35 -32.27 46.33
C ALA A 39 41.78 -32.54 44.91
N LYS A 40 42.09 -33.66 44.22
CA LYS A 40 41.42 -34.99 44.24
C LYS A 40 39.91 -34.91 43.91
N SER A 41 39.35 -35.65 42.94
CA SER A 41 39.72 -36.93 42.25
C SER A 41 39.43 -36.84 40.73
N THR A 42 40.29 -37.25 39.78
CA THR A 42 40.57 -38.64 39.28
C THR A 42 39.31 -39.43 38.88
N ILE A 43 39.20 -40.20 37.79
CA ILE A 43 40.11 -40.70 36.70
C ILE A 43 39.16 -41.35 35.64
N ASP A 44 39.36 -41.53 34.32
CA ASP A 44 40.35 -41.26 33.24
C ASP A 44 39.58 -41.46 31.88
N SER A 45 40.06 -41.31 30.63
CA SER A 45 41.21 -40.74 29.89
C SER A 45 40.78 -40.68 28.38
N HIS A 46 41.54 -40.47 27.30
CA HIS A 46 42.98 -40.24 27.02
C HIS A 46 43.16 -39.51 25.66
N ASN A 47 44.34 -38.90 25.48
CA ASN A 47 45.17 -38.56 24.30
C ASN A 47 44.62 -38.69 22.84
N GLY A 48 44.90 -37.76 21.91
CA GLY A 48 45.59 -36.46 22.05
C GLY A 48 46.24 -35.92 20.76
N ALA A 49 46.66 -34.64 20.77
CA ALA A 49 47.53 -33.94 19.79
C ALA A 49 46.98 -33.70 18.35
N ASP A 50 47.28 -32.59 17.64
CA ASP A 50 47.86 -31.30 18.08
C ASP A 50 47.56 -30.11 17.12
N SER A 51 47.42 -28.91 17.68
CA SER A 51 47.74 -27.59 17.09
C SER A 51 47.09 -27.13 15.74
N PRO A 52 47.33 -25.90 15.21
CA PRO A 52 46.29 -24.86 15.32
C PRO A 52 45.93 -24.10 14.03
N ASP A 53 44.72 -23.52 13.93
CA ASP A 53 44.53 -22.28 13.16
C ASP A 53 43.25 -21.48 13.52
N LYS A 54 43.26 -20.16 13.22
CA LYS A 54 42.16 -19.21 13.48
C LYS A 54 41.11 -19.23 12.37
N LYS A 55 39.84 -19.50 12.69
CA LYS A 55 38.70 -19.26 11.77
C LYS A 55 37.54 -18.53 12.47
N TRP A 56 37.02 -17.52 11.79
CA TRP A 56 35.91 -16.68 12.25
C TRP A 56 34.58 -17.44 12.18
N ARG A 57 33.69 -17.26 13.17
CA ARG A 57 32.32 -17.81 13.15
C ARG A 57 31.34 -16.76 12.61
N LEU A 58 30.68 -17.10 11.51
CA LEU A 58 29.47 -16.41 11.04
C LEU A 58 28.24 -17.08 11.68
N SER A 59 27.86 -16.61 12.86
CA SER A 59 26.73 -17.18 13.63
C SER A 59 26.07 -16.20 14.60
N HIS A 60 25.83 -14.95 14.18
CA HIS A 60 24.93 -14.00 14.85
C HIS A 60 24.30 -13.04 13.83
N ILE A 61 23.20 -13.49 13.23
CA ILE A 61 22.05 -12.80 12.62
C ILE A 61 21.04 -13.95 12.35
N PHE A 62 19.74 -13.68 12.39
CA PHE A 62 18.63 -14.67 12.35
C PHE A 62 18.48 -15.53 13.62
N SER A 63 17.71 -15.02 14.58
CA SER A 63 17.11 -15.77 15.69
C SER A 63 15.76 -15.16 16.07
N GLY A 64 14.73 -16.00 16.25
CA GLY A 64 13.34 -15.57 16.44
C GLY A 64 12.48 -15.79 15.18
N HIS A 65 11.28 -16.39 15.23
CA HIS A 65 10.62 -17.10 16.33
C HIS A 65 9.99 -18.40 15.83
N SER A 66 9.98 -19.43 16.69
CA SER A 66 9.29 -20.70 16.46
C SER A 66 7.84 -20.64 16.97
N LEU A 67 6.93 -21.31 16.26
CA LEU A 67 5.54 -21.54 16.69
C LEU A 67 5.32 -23.02 17.07
N PRO A 68 4.41 -23.32 18.02
CA PRO A 68 4.39 -24.61 18.71
C PRO A 68 3.38 -25.64 18.16
N GLY A 69 3.58 -26.90 18.56
CA GLY A 69 2.47 -27.80 18.93
C GLY A 69 1.76 -28.58 17.82
N SER A 70 2.38 -29.67 17.35
CA SER A 70 1.64 -30.69 16.59
C SER A 70 0.59 -31.39 17.45
N ARG A 71 -0.66 -31.49 16.97
CA ARG A 71 -1.68 -32.41 17.51
C ARG A 71 -1.79 -33.65 16.62
N ARG A 72 -1.74 -34.84 17.24
CA ARG A 72 -1.85 -36.13 16.57
C ARG A 72 -3.23 -36.30 15.92
N SER A 73 -3.27 -36.82 14.69
CA SER A 73 -4.48 -37.36 14.08
C SER A 73 -4.74 -38.80 14.56
N THR A 74 -6.01 -39.13 14.78
CA THR A 74 -6.49 -40.51 14.91
C THR A 74 -7.07 -40.96 13.58
N SER A 75 -6.63 -42.12 13.08
CA SER A 75 -7.10 -42.66 11.81
C SER A 75 -8.54 -43.19 11.89
N ARG A 76 -9.31 -42.97 10.84
CA ARG A 76 -10.55 -43.70 10.57
C ARG A 76 -10.71 -43.84 9.06
N ALA A 77 -10.56 -45.07 8.55
CA ALA A 77 -10.74 -45.37 7.13
C ALA A 77 -12.23 -45.32 6.76
N GLY A 78 -12.53 -44.87 5.54
CA GLY A 78 -13.89 -44.79 5.00
C GLY A 78 -13.84 -44.69 3.48
N SER A 79 -14.67 -45.52 2.84
CA SER A 79 -14.90 -45.70 1.40
C SER A 79 -14.63 -44.50 0.47
N LEU A 80 -13.98 -44.78 -0.65
CA LEU A 80 -14.02 -43.96 -1.87
C LEU A 80 -15.40 -44.07 -2.58
N ASP A 81 -15.57 -43.24 -3.61
CA ASP A 81 -16.73 -43.16 -4.53
C ASP A 81 -18.02 -42.46 -4.05
N GLU A 82 -17.92 -41.15 -3.75
CA GLU A 82 -18.98 -40.18 -4.07
C GLU A 82 -18.42 -38.74 -4.21
N PRO A 83 -18.87 -37.92 -5.19
CA PRO A 83 -18.41 -36.54 -5.33
C PRO A 83 -18.96 -35.64 -4.21
N ARG A 84 -18.05 -35.02 -3.44
CA ARG A 84 -18.38 -34.24 -2.23
C ARG A 84 -19.51 -33.22 -2.47
N PRO A 85 -20.63 -33.24 -1.72
CA PRO A 85 -21.83 -32.43 -2.01
C PRO A 85 -21.62 -30.91 -2.09
N SER A 86 -20.54 -30.38 -1.51
CA SER A 86 -20.20 -28.96 -1.57
C SER A 86 -19.76 -28.48 -2.96
N ALA A 87 -19.20 -29.36 -3.80
CA ALA A 87 -18.82 -29.02 -5.17
C ALA A 87 -20.05 -28.88 -6.08
N VAL A 88 -20.96 -29.87 -6.01
CA VAL A 88 -22.22 -29.88 -6.78
C VAL A 88 -23.10 -28.68 -6.40
N LYS A 89 -23.29 -28.43 -5.10
CA LYS A 89 -24.03 -27.26 -4.61
C LYS A 89 -23.41 -25.92 -5.04
N LYS A 90 -22.09 -25.87 -5.29
CA LYS A 90 -21.41 -24.66 -5.77
C LYS A 90 -21.61 -24.44 -7.28
N ALA A 91 -21.57 -25.51 -8.09
CA ALA A 91 -21.88 -25.43 -9.52
C ALA A 91 -23.35 -25.04 -9.74
N GLN A 92 -24.28 -25.70 -9.04
CA GLN A 92 -25.71 -25.37 -9.09
C GLN A 92 -25.99 -23.91 -8.73
N ARG A 93 -25.34 -23.36 -7.69
CA ARG A 93 -25.45 -21.94 -7.31
C ARG A 93 -24.87 -20.96 -8.35
N ILE A 94 -23.98 -21.40 -9.24
CA ILE A 94 -23.48 -20.56 -10.34
C ILE A 94 -24.50 -20.56 -11.47
N GLU A 95 -24.96 -21.73 -11.92
CA GLU A 95 -25.96 -21.86 -12.98
C GLU A 95 -27.30 -21.19 -12.59
N GLU A 96 -27.74 -21.34 -11.34
CA GLU A 96 -28.93 -20.67 -10.80
C GLU A 96 -28.77 -19.14 -10.82
N LYS A 97 -27.57 -18.63 -10.52
CA LYS A 97 -27.27 -17.20 -10.54
C LYS A 97 -27.19 -16.65 -11.96
N GLU A 98 -26.67 -17.41 -12.91
CA GLU A 98 -26.62 -17.06 -14.34
C GLU A 98 -28.03 -17.06 -14.96
N ARG A 99 -28.85 -18.08 -14.67
CA ARG A 99 -30.27 -18.12 -15.05
C ARG A 99 -31.03 -16.90 -14.50
N LYS A 100 -30.86 -16.58 -13.21
CA LYS A 100 -31.45 -15.39 -12.59
C LYS A 100 -30.93 -14.07 -13.18
N ALA A 101 -29.66 -13.99 -13.59
CA ALA A 101 -29.12 -12.82 -14.28
C ALA A 101 -29.77 -12.61 -15.66
N ILE A 102 -29.87 -13.67 -16.47
CA ILE A 102 -30.50 -13.66 -17.81
C ILE A 102 -31.99 -13.33 -17.71
N GLU A 103 -32.68 -13.82 -16.68
CA GLU A 103 -34.09 -13.49 -16.42
C GLU A 103 -34.26 -12.02 -16.00
N GLN A 104 -33.40 -11.50 -15.11
CA GLN A 104 -33.39 -10.09 -14.73
C GLN A 104 -33.07 -9.18 -15.92
N GLU A 105 -32.20 -9.58 -16.84
CA GLU A 105 -31.87 -8.84 -18.05
C GLU A 105 -33.08 -8.75 -19.00
N LYS A 106 -33.71 -9.88 -19.33
CA LYS A 106 -34.95 -9.91 -20.13
C LYS A 106 -36.10 -9.13 -19.48
N LEU A 107 -36.17 -9.11 -18.14
CA LEU A 107 -37.13 -8.30 -17.40
C LEU A 107 -36.81 -6.79 -17.52
N LYS A 108 -35.54 -6.39 -17.40
CA LYS A 108 -35.09 -5.00 -17.63
C LYS A 108 -35.40 -4.54 -19.05
N GLU A 109 -35.15 -5.36 -20.07
CA GLU A 109 -35.48 -5.06 -21.47
C GLU A 109 -36.99 -4.83 -21.68
N ARG A 110 -37.84 -5.74 -21.17
CA ARG A 110 -39.30 -5.61 -21.23
C ARG A 110 -39.78 -4.33 -20.54
N ILE A 111 -39.21 -4.00 -19.37
CA ILE A 111 -39.50 -2.77 -18.64
C ILE A 111 -39.03 -1.54 -19.43
N ALA A 112 -37.85 -1.56 -20.05
CA ALA A 112 -37.34 -0.46 -20.87
C ALA A 112 -38.18 -0.21 -22.12
N LEU A 113 -38.64 -1.26 -22.81
CA LEU A 113 -39.55 -1.16 -23.94
C LEU A 113 -40.92 -0.58 -23.53
N ALA A 114 -41.47 -1.06 -22.41
CA ALA A 114 -42.74 -0.56 -21.87
C ALA A 114 -42.64 0.92 -21.42
N ARG A 115 -41.49 1.35 -20.86
CA ARG A 115 -41.18 2.76 -20.60
C ARG A 115 -41.20 3.55 -21.90
N LYS A 116 -40.39 3.20 -22.90
CA LYS A 116 -40.33 3.90 -24.19
C LYS A 116 -41.71 4.03 -24.87
N GLN A 117 -42.57 3.01 -24.77
CA GLN A 117 -43.95 3.07 -25.26
C GLN A 117 -44.88 3.97 -24.42
N SER A 118 -44.72 3.99 -23.09
CA SER A 118 -45.40 4.94 -22.18
C SER A 118 -45.04 6.38 -22.54
N ASP A 119 -43.74 6.65 -22.70
CA ASP A 119 -43.19 7.98 -22.88
C ASP A 119 -43.59 8.54 -24.27
N LEU A 120 -43.59 7.71 -25.32
CA LEU A 120 -44.10 8.06 -26.65
C LEU A 120 -45.61 8.37 -26.67
N ARG A 121 -46.43 7.65 -25.89
CA ARG A 121 -47.87 7.95 -25.77
C ARG A 121 -48.12 9.25 -25.02
N ALA A 122 -47.36 9.52 -23.95
CA ALA A 122 -47.44 10.77 -23.21
C ALA A 122 -47.10 11.97 -24.12
N ALA A 123 -46.02 11.88 -24.90
CA ALA A 123 -45.61 12.92 -25.84
C ALA A 123 -46.69 13.29 -26.89
N GLN A 124 -47.64 12.39 -27.17
CA GLN A 124 -48.78 12.61 -28.10
C GLN A 124 -50.04 13.14 -27.41
N ILE A 125 -50.21 12.93 -26.10
CA ILE A 125 -51.44 13.23 -25.35
C ILE A 125 -51.28 14.49 -24.49
N GLU A 126 -50.09 14.72 -23.92
CA GLU A 126 -49.82 15.82 -22.99
C GLU A 126 -49.65 17.16 -23.73
N THR A 127 -50.24 18.21 -23.16
CA THR A 127 -50.07 19.59 -23.66
C THR A 127 -48.63 20.08 -23.43
N PRO A 128 -48.17 21.11 -24.15
CA PRO A 128 -46.85 21.72 -23.89
C PRO A 128 -46.66 22.10 -22.42
N ASP A 129 -47.67 22.69 -21.78
CA ASP A 129 -47.63 23.14 -20.38
C ASP A 129 -47.66 21.99 -19.36
N GLN A 130 -48.18 20.82 -19.73
CA GLN A 130 -48.10 19.62 -18.90
C GLN A 130 -46.70 19.00 -18.98
N ARG A 131 -46.16 18.86 -20.20
CA ARG A 131 -44.80 18.34 -20.42
C ARG A 131 -43.74 19.24 -19.77
N ALA A 132 -43.93 20.55 -19.79
CA ALA A 132 -43.00 21.52 -19.20
C ALA A 132 -42.90 21.45 -17.66
N ARG A 133 -43.70 20.63 -16.95
CA ARG A 133 -43.67 20.50 -15.48
C ARG A 133 -42.70 19.46 -14.96
N TYR A 134 -42.15 18.60 -15.82
CA TYR A 134 -41.27 17.51 -15.40
C TYR A 134 -40.26 17.12 -16.49
N GLY A 135 -39.26 16.32 -16.13
CA GLY A 135 -38.20 15.88 -17.04
C GLY A 135 -36.80 16.27 -16.56
N GLU A 136 -35.84 16.32 -17.49
CA GLU A 136 -34.42 16.68 -17.20
C GLU A 136 -34.13 18.17 -17.49
N GLU A 137 -34.94 18.82 -18.32
CA GLU A 137 -34.85 20.25 -18.61
C GLU A 137 -35.77 21.06 -17.69
N TYR A 138 -35.23 22.12 -17.09
CA TYR A 138 -35.95 23.03 -16.18
C TYR A 138 -35.70 24.49 -16.56
N PRO A 139 -36.62 25.44 -16.23
CA PRO A 139 -36.51 26.81 -16.73
C PRO A 139 -35.24 27.52 -16.24
N ALA A 140 -34.45 28.06 -17.18
CA ALA A 140 -33.15 28.69 -16.88
C ALA A 140 -33.26 29.88 -15.90
N GLU A 141 -34.40 30.57 -15.89
CA GLU A 141 -34.76 31.65 -14.96
C GLU A 141 -34.68 31.23 -13.49
N TRP A 142 -34.87 29.94 -13.16
CA TRP A 142 -34.80 29.48 -11.77
C TRP A 142 -33.38 29.54 -11.23
N ASN A 143 -32.36 29.40 -12.09
CA ASN A 143 -30.96 29.60 -11.70
C ASN A 143 -30.62 31.08 -11.43
N GLN A 144 -31.41 32.03 -11.95
CA GLN A 144 -31.24 33.46 -11.67
C GLN A 144 -31.80 33.86 -10.30
N HIS A 145 -32.70 33.05 -9.72
CA HIS A 145 -33.40 33.32 -8.47
C HIS A 145 -33.08 32.26 -7.38
N HIS A 146 -31.91 31.63 -7.47
CA HIS A 146 -31.57 30.47 -6.63
C HIS A 146 -31.33 30.81 -5.16
N ASP A 147 -30.98 32.06 -4.84
CA ASP A 147 -30.89 32.57 -3.46
C ASP A 147 -32.25 32.55 -2.72
N GLY A 148 -33.36 32.55 -3.47
CA GLY A 148 -34.72 32.45 -2.94
C GLY A 148 -35.23 31.01 -2.77
N TRP A 149 -34.38 29.99 -2.94
CA TRP A 149 -34.79 28.59 -2.77
C TRP A 149 -34.85 28.19 -1.29
N ALA A 150 -35.91 27.46 -0.93
CA ALA A 150 -36.14 27.01 0.43
C ALA A 150 -35.15 25.91 0.86
N ASN A 151 -34.76 25.95 2.13
CA ASN A 151 -34.00 24.89 2.80
C ASN A 151 -34.94 24.06 3.67
N ILE A 152 -34.88 22.73 3.59
CA ILE A 152 -35.71 21.82 4.40
C ILE A 152 -35.45 22.05 5.90
N PHE A 153 -34.22 22.41 6.29
CA PHE A 153 -33.88 22.75 7.68
C PHE A 153 -34.65 23.97 8.21
N THR A 154 -35.12 24.87 7.34
CA THR A 154 -35.92 26.05 7.71
C THR A 154 -37.42 25.87 7.48
N ILE A 155 -37.86 24.71 6.97
CA ILE A 155 -39.29 24.36 6.86
C ILE A 155 -39.70 23.65 8.16
N CYS A 156 -39.99 24.46 9.17
CA CYS A 156 -40.54 24.03 10.46
C CYS A 156 -42.00 23.56 10.32
N ASP A 157 -42.52 22.89 11.34
CA ASP A 157 -43.94 22.50 11.39
C ASP A 157 -44.90 23.72 11.48
N ASP A 158 -44.38 24.89 11.90
CA ASP A 158 -45.05 26.20 11.89
C ASP A 158 -44.89 26.99 10.56
N ALA A 159 -44.38 26.37 9.49
CA ALA A 159 -44.20 27.05 8.21
C ALA A 159 -45.54 27.55 7.60
N GLN A 160 -45.47 28.62 6.79
CA GLN A 160 -46.67 29.24 6.20
C GLN A 160 -47.35 28.32 5.18
N ILE A 161 -48.34 27.56 5.65
CA ILE A 161 -49.14 26.64 4.85
C ILE A 161 -49.87 27.39 3.73
N GLY A 162 -49.66 26.95 2.50
CA GLY A 162 -50.14 27.60 1.27
C GLY A 162 -49.05 28.21 0.39
N ASP A 163 -47.87 28.52 0.97
CA ASP A 163 -46.74 29.11 0.26
C ASP A 163 -46.15 28.17 -0.80
N THR A 164 -45.68 28.76 -1.91
CA THR A 164 -45.09 28.02 -3.03
C THR A 164 -43.57 28.03 -2.93
N VAL A 165 -43.01 26.96 -2.34
CA VAL A 165 -41.56 26.78 -2.19
C VAL A 165 -40.93 26.18 -3.45
N THR A 166 -39.68 26.56 -3.72
CA THR A 166 -38.79 25.90 -4.69
C THR A 166 -37.54 25.42 -3.95
N LEU A 167 -37.13 24.16 -4.11
CA LEU A 167 -35.93 23.62 -3.46
C LEU A 167 -35.21 22.55 -4.29
N ARG A 168 -33.92 22.36 -4.03
CA ARG A 168 -33.07 21.31 -4.64
C ARG A 168 -32.68 20.27 -3.59
N ALA A 169 -33.14 19.02 -3.74
CA ALA A 169 -32.94 17.95 -2.75
C ALA A 169 -32.53 16.62 -3.42
N ARG A 170 -32.13 15.62 -2.63
CA ARG A 170 -32.02 14.23 -3.10
C ARG A 170 -33.31 13.46 -2.88
N VAL A 171 -33.68 12.63 -3.83
CA VAL A 171 -34.65 11.54 -3.66
C VAL A 171 -34.06 10.54 -2.65
N HIS A 172 -34.63 10.47 -1.45
CA HIS A 172 -34.16 9.59 -0.38
C HIS A 172 -34.83 8.22 -0.42
N THR A 173 -36.16 8.23 -0.50
CA THR A 173 -37.02 7.06 -0.72
C THR A 173 -38.21 7.47 -1.60
N ILE A 174 -38.81 6.48 -2.25
CA ILE A 174 -40.07 6.63 -3.00
C ILE A 174 -41.02 5.56 -2.48
N ARG A 175 -42.23 5.97 -2.06
CA ARG A 175 -43.33 5.07 -1.73
C ARG A 175 -44.38 5.16 -2.83
N ASP A 176 -44.43 4.11 -3.65
CA ASP A 176 -45.52 3.89 -4.62
C ASP A 176 -46.83 3.59 -3.85
N VAL A 177 -47.93 4.21 -4.24
CA VAL A 177 -49.25 4.05 -3.59
C VAL A 177 -50.32 3.62 -4.59
N SER A 178 -50.42 4.32 -5.73
CA SER A 178 -51.35 3.95 -6.81
C SER A 178 -50.85 4.50 -8.15
N SER A 179 -51.45 4.10 -9.28
CA SER A 179 -51.16 4.68 -10.60
C SER A 179 -51.26 6.21 -10.68
N HIS A 180 -51.94 6.84 -9.71
CA HIS A 180 -52.30 8.25 -9.65
C HIS A 180 -51.67 9.00 -8.45
N LEU A 181 -50.88 8.32 -7.60
CA LEU A 181 -50.26 8.89 -6.40
C LEU A 181 -48.89 8.28 -6.10
N VAL A 182 -47.92 9.14 -5.78
CA VAL A 182 -46.61 8.76 -5.24
C VAL A 182 -46.20 9.72 -4.12
N PHE A 183 -45.59 9.17 -3.07
CA PHE A 183 -44.89 9.94 -2.04
C PHE A 183 -43.38 9.82 -2.25
N ILE A 184 -42.66 10.94 -2.15
CA ILE A 184 -41.20 11.00 -2.30
C ILE A 184 -40.64 11.67 -1.04
N VAL A 185 -39.75 11.00 -0.33
CA VAL A 185 -39.01 11.65 0.77
C VAL A 185 -37.82 12.37 0.16
N LEU A 186 -37.77 13.69 0.34
CA LEU A 186 -36.70 14.56 -0.12
C LEU A 186 -35.72 14.81 1.02
N ARG A 187 -34.41 14.68 0.75
CA ARG A 187 -33.34 14.92 1.74
C ARG A 187 -32.43 16.09 1.35
N GLN A 188 -32.15 16.95 2.32
CA GLN A 188 -31.03 17.91 2.31
C GLN A 188 -30.20 17.70 3.57
N GLN A 189 -29.00 17.14 3.42
CA GLN A 189 -28.08 16.83 4.53
C GLN A 189 -28.77 15.99 5.63
N ILE A 190 -28.97 16.57 6.82
CA ILE A 190 -29.58 15.93 8.00
C ILE A 190 -31.12 15.97 7.99
N SER A 191 -31.75 16.76 7.12
CA SER A 191 -33.18 17.05 7.13
C SER A 191 -33.93 16.39 5.98
N THR A 192 -35.16 15.96 6.25
CA THR A 192 -36.06 15.30 5.30
C THR A 192 -37.51 15.81 5.40
N ILE A 193 -38.19 15.88 4.25
CA ILE A 193 -39.61 16.26 4.12
C ILE A 193 -40.32 15.35 3.10
N GLN A 194 -41.61 15.09 3.28
CA GLN A 194 -42.41 14.40 2.26
C GLN A 194 -42.82 15.37 1.15
N ALA A 195 -42.72 14.92 -0.09
CA ALA A 195 -43.32 15.53 -1.25
C ALA A 195 -44.41 14.60 -1.81
N VAL A 196 -45.58 15.17 -2.08
CA VAL A 196 -46.77 14.48 -2.58
C VAL A 196 -46.99 14.85 -4.03
N LEU A 197 -47.04 13.85 -4.91
CA LEU A 197 -47.37 14.03 -6.31
C LEU A 197 -48.58 13.15 -6.66
N ALA A 198 -49.71 13.81 -6.89
CA ALA A 198 -50.99 13.21 -7.23
C ALA A 198 -51.46 13.69 -8.62
N GLU A 199 -52.13 12.83 -9.38
CA GLU A 199 -52.75 13.21 -10.66
C GLU A 199 -53.93 14.17 -10.43
N GLU A 200 -53.92 15.29 -11.15
CA GLU A 200 -54.95 16.33 -11.13
C GLU A 200 -55.33 16.66 -12.57
N SER A 201 -56.62 16.57 -12.90
CA SER A 201 -57.18 16.31 -14.25
C SER A 201 -56.57 17.12 -15.41
N ASP A 202 -56.19 18.38 -15.17
CA ASP A 202 -55.66 19.29 -16.19
C ASP A 202 -54.19 19.69 -15.98
N VAL A 203 -53.60 19.38 -14.82
CA VAL A 203 -52.34 20.00 -14.34
C VAL A 203 -51.20 18.99 -14.12
N ILE A 204 -51.47 17.89 -13.42
CA ILE A 204 -50.47 16.86 -13.09
C ILE A 204 -50.94 15.56 -13.70
N THR A 205 -50.21 15.04 -14.67
CA THR A 205 -50.62 13.84 -15.41
C THR A 205 -50.21 12.57 -14.70
N GLY A 206 -50.95 11.49 -14.94
CA GLY A 206 -50.56 10.15 -14.51
C GLY A 206 -49.26 9.68 -15.17
N HIS A 207 -48.79 10.34 -16.23
CA HIS A 207 -47.45 10.08 -16.76
C HIS A 207 -46.36 10.75 -15.92
N MET A 208 -46.54 12.00 -15.48
CA MET A 208 -45.65 12.68 -14.53
C MET A 208 -45.52 11.86 -13.23
N VAL A 209 -46.64 11.35 -12.69
CA VAL A 209 -46.65 10.42 -11.54
C VAL A 209 -45.84 9.15 -11.85
N ARG A 210 -46.08 8.50 -12.99
CA ARG A 210 -45.36 7.28 -13.42
C ARG A 210 -43.89 7.52 -13.76
N TRP A 211 -43.49 8.74 -14.15
CA TRP A 211 -42.10 9.13 -14.36
C TRP A 211 -41.37 9.35 -13.03
N ALA A 212 -41.98 10.09 -12.11
CA ALA A 212 -41.41 10.39 -10.80
C ALA A 212 -41.09 9.11 -10.00
N LYS A 213 -41.97 8.10 -10.06
CA LYS A 213 -41.75 6.75 -9.51
C LYS A 213 -40.54 5.99 -10.05
N ARG A 214 -40.06 6.34 -11.25
CA ARG A 214 -38.91 5.68 -11.91
C ARG A 214 -37.58 6.36 -11.60
N LEU A 215 -37.58 7.50 -10.90
CA LEU A 215 -36.37 8.23 -10.53
C LEU A 215 -35.48 7.36 -9.61
N PRO A 216 -34.20 7.15 -9.94
CA PRO A 216 -33.29 6.40 -9.05
C PRO A 216 -33.14 7.11 -7.70
N LEU A 217 -33.02 6.34 -6.62
CA LEU A 217 -32.67 6.89 -5.31
C LEU A 217 -31.31 7.61 -5.37
N GLU A 218 -31.10 8.56 -4.46
CA GLU A 218 -30.01 9.54 -4.47
C GLU A 218 -29.98 10.54 -5.64
N SER A 219 -30.91 10.47 -6.61
CA SER A 219 -31.03 11.49 -7.66
C SER A 219 -31.26 12.88 -7.08
N ILE A 220 -30.55 13.87 -7.59
CA ILE A 220 -30.76 15.28 -7.25
C ILE A 220 -31.94 15.77 -8.10
N VAL A 221 -32.97 16.30 -7.44
CA VAL A 221 -34.16 16.87 -8.05
C VAL A 221 -34.35 18.33 -7.66
N LEU A 222 -34.98 19.10 -8.56
CA LEU A 222 -35.45 20.46 -8.33
C LEU A 222 -36.97 20.41 -8.27
N VAL A 223 -37.53 20.82 -7.15
CA VAL A 223 -38.95 20.63 -6.82
C VAL A 223 -39.57 21.99 -6.55
N ARG A 224 -40.73 22.26 -7.15
CA ARG A 224 -41.58 23.40 -6.80
C ARG A 224 -42.98 22.92 -6.48
N GLY A 225 -43.56 23.44 -5.41
CA GLY A 225 -44.85 23.00 -4.91
C GLY A 225 -45.35 23.84 -3.76
N LYS A 226 -46.58 23.60 -3.33
CA LYS A 226 -47.17 24.29 -2.18
C LYS A 226 -46.92 23.53 -0.89
N LEU A 227 -46.57 24.23 0.19
CA LEU A 227 -46.59 23.66 1.53
C LEU A 227 -48.04 23.39 1.95
N GLN A 228 -48.33 22.16 2.39
CA GLN A 228 -49.60 21.76 2.97
C GLN A 228 -49.38 20.97 4.26
N LYS A 229 -50.38 20.96 5.14
CA LYS A 229 -50.38 20.12 6.33
C LYS A 229 -50.73 18.67 5.93
N PRO A 230 -49.95 17.64 6.31
CA PRO A 230 -50.29 16.25 6.04
C PRO A 230 -51.51 15.83 6.87
N ARG A 231 -52.15 14.72 6.47
CA ARG A 231 -53.30 14.16 7.20
C ARG A 231 -52.92 13.63 8.58
N GLU A 232 -51.72 13.07 8.69
CA GLU A 232 -51.13 12.47 9.89
C GLU A 232 -49.65 12.87 9.97
N PRO A 233 -49.02 12.94 11.17
CA PRO A 233 -47.62 13.30 11.29
C PRO A 233 -46.68 12.34 10.55
N ILE A 234 -45.75 12.88 9.77
CA ILE A 234 -44.87 12.09 8.90
C ILE A 234 -43.68 11.55 9.71
N THR A 235 -43.90 10.47 10.45
CA THR A 235 -42.89 9.84 11.32
C THR A 235 -41.60 9.42 10.62
N GLY A 236 -41.67 9.12 9.31
CA GLY A 236 -40.52 8.79 8.46
C GLY A 236 -39.70 10.00 7.95
N ALA A 237 -40.01 11.22 8.39
CA ALA A 237 -39.31 12.45 8.02
C ALA A 237 -38.90 13.27 9.27
N THR A 238 -37.97 14.23 9.10
CA THR A 238 -37.64 15.19 10.17
C THR A 238 -38.69 16.30 10.28
N THR A 239 -39.23 16.76 9.15
CA THR A 239 -40.38 17.66 9.10
C THR A 239 -41.64 16.80 9.11
N GLN A 240 -42.47 16.92 10.16
CA GLN A 240 -43.59 15.98 10.41
C GLN A 240 -44.96 16.63 10.23
N GLY A 241 -45.06 17.94 10.46
CA GLY A 241 -46.27 18.75 10.35
C GLY A 241 -46.47 19.45 9.00
N ALA A 242 -45.53 19.32 8.06
CA ALA A 242 -45.61 19.91 6.72
C ALA A 242 -45.12 18.96 5.61
N GLU A 243 -45.75 19.04 4.44
CA GLU A 243 -45.37 18.35 3.21
C GLU A 243 -45.52 19.24 1.97
N ILE A 244 -44.83 18.90 0.88
CA ILE A 244 -44.84 19.66 -0.37
C ILE A 244 -45.80 19.01 -1.36
N LYS A 245 -46.94 19.65 -1.66
CA LYS A 245 -47.78 19.30 -2.82
C LYS A 245 -47.08 19.75 -4.10
N VAL A 246 -46.49 18.79 -4.81
CA VAL A 246 -45.63 19.03 -5.98
C VAL A 246 -46.45 19.59 -7.15
N GLN A 247 -45.94 20.67 -7.76
CA GLN A 247 -46.49 21.29 -8.97
C GLN A 247 -45.56 21.13 -10.17
N GLN A 248 -44.25 21.05 -9.93
CA GLN A 248 -43.19 20.85 -10.92
C GLN A 248 -42.04 20.05 -10.29
N LEU A 249 -41.45 19.10 -11.04
CA LEU A 249 -40.41 18.18 -10.54
C LEU A 249 -39.42 17.83 -11.65
N TYR A 250 -38.19 18.30 -11.53
CA TYR A 250 -37.14 18.11 -12.53
C TYR A 250 -35.95 17.31 -11.99
N LEU A 251 -35.39 16.44 -12.83
CA LEU A 251 -34.18 15.66 -12.54
C LEU A 251 -32.94 16.48 -12.89
N VAL A 252 -32.17 16.90 -11.89
CA VAL A 252 -30.93 17.68 -12.06
C VAL A 252 -29.71 16.77 -12.26
N ALA A 253 -29.66 15.64 -11.54
CA ALA A 253 -28.60 14.64 -11.73
C ALA A 253 -29.03 13.27 -11.18
N SER A 254 -28.97 12.24 -12.03
CA SER A 254 -29.12 10.82 -11.61
C SER A 254 -27.75 10.19 -11.33
N PRO A 255 -27.64 9.22 -10.39
CA PRO A 255 -26.58 8.22 -10.43
C PRO A 255 -26.46 7.59 -11.82
N LYS A 256 -25.23 7.32 -12.26
CA LYS A 256 -24.94 6.60 -13.51
C LYS A 256 -24.56 5.13 -13.29
N GLU A 257 -24.15 4.80 -12.08
CA GLU A 257 -23.79 3.46 -11.61
C GLU A 257 -24.77 2.98 -10.54
N THR A 258 -24.84 1.67 -10.32
CA THR A 258 -25.61 1.09 -9.21
C THR A 258 -24.98 1.46 -7.87
N LEU A 259 -25.76 2.02 -6.95
CA LEU A 259 -25.26 2.34 -5.61
C LEU A 259 -24.85 1.05 -4.85
N PRO A 260 -23.72 1.06 -4.11
CA PRO A 260 -23.26 -0.10 -3.35
C PRO A 260 -24.17 -0.45 -2.18
N PHE A 261 -24.97 0.51 -1.69
CA PHE A 261 -26.07 0.36 -0.75
C PHE A 261 -26.98 1.60 -0.82
N ASN A 262 -28.19 1.50 -0.27
CA ASN A 262 -29.13 2.61 -0.14
C ASN A 262 -28.83 3.43 1.14
N VAL A 263 -28.90 4.76 1.03
CA VAL A 263 -28.64 5.66 2.18
C VAL A 263 -29.75 5.58 3.24
N TYR A 264 -30.98 5.21 2.86
CA TYR A 264 -32.06 4.95 3.83
C TYR A 264 -31.79 3.68 4.64
N ASP A 265 -31.48 2.56 3.96
CA ASP A 265 -31.16 1.29 4.60
C ASP A 265 -29.92 1.40 5.52
N ALA A 266 -28.99 2.31 5.23
CA ALA A 266 -27.82 2.60 6.06
C ALA A 266 -28.13 3.45 7.32
N GLU A 267 -29.30 4.06 7.41
CA GLU A 267 -29.81 4.72 8.62
C GLU A 267 -30.74 3.82 9.45
N LEU A 268 -31.28 2.74 8.85
CA LEU A 268 -32.17 1.82 9.56
C LEU A 268 -31.43 1.13 10.72
N VAL A 269 -31.76 1.57 11.92
CA VAL A 269 -31.27 1.00 13.17
C VAL A 269 -31.99 -0.31 13.40
N LEU A 270 -31.40 -1.39 12.91
CA LEU A 270 -31.77 -2.74 13.31
C LEU A 270 -31.54 -2.85 14.82
N LYS A 271 -32.63 -2.78 15.59
CA LYS A 271 -32.62 -3.27 16.97
C LYS A 271 -32.06 -4.68 16.92
N LYS A 272 -31.00 -4.94 17.69
CA LYS A 272 -30.71 -6.32 18.07
C LYS A 272 -31.99 -6.88 18.68
N SER A 273 -32.46 -8.01 18.16
CA SER A 273 -33.03 -9.00 19.06
C SER A 273 -31.87 -9.47 19.91
N ASP A 274 -31.88 -9.10 21.19
CA ASP A 274 -31.18 -9.87 22.19
C ASP A 274 -31.73 -11.32 22.18
N ASP A 275 -31.01 -12.27 22.79
CA ASP A 275 -31.36 -13.71 22.87
C ASP A 275 -31.10 -14.62 21.63
N VAL A 276 -30.12 -14.32 20.76
CA VAL A 276 -29.52 -15.35 19.87
C VAL A 276 -27.98 -15.23 19.75
N ASP A 277 -27.27 -15.38 20.86
CA ASP A 277 -25.81 -15.67 20.84
C ASP A 277 -25.36 -16.43 22.11
N SER A 278 -26.11 -17.48 22.47
CA SER A 278 -25.82 -18.36 23.62
C SER A 278 -26.05 -19.83 23.29
N ASP A 279 -25.12 -20.44 22.55
CA ASP A 279 -25.13 -21.88 22.26
C ASP A 279 -24.69 -22.71 23.49
N HIS A 280 -25.57 -22.74 24.49
CA HIS A 280 -25.61 -23.74 25.56
C HIS A 280 -26.97 -24.41 25.50
N GLY A 281 -26.99 -25.63 24.94
CA GLY A 281 -28.21 -26.22 24.42
C GLY A 281 -29.11 -26.90 25.45
N GLY A 282 -30.41 -26.93 25.14
CA GLY A 282 -31.30 -27.96 25.64
C GLY A 282 -32.73 -27.49 25.91
N VAL A 283 -33.67 -28.42 25.65
CA VAL A 283 -35.08 -28.44 26.08
C VAL A 283 -36.01 -27.49 25.32
N GLU A 284 -36.87 -28.11 24.50
CA GLU A 284 -38.11 -27.53 23.98
C GLU A 284 -39.17 -27.49 25.09
N SER A 285 -40.03 -26.47 25.11
CA SER A 285 -41.24 -26.47 25.93
C SER A 285 -42.38 -25.73 25.24
N ASP A 286 -43.46 -26.43 24.90
CA ASP A 286 -44.66 -25.85 24.30
C ASP A 286 -45.40 -24.92 25.28
N GLY A 287 -46.00 -23.85 24.73
CA GLY A 287 -46.79 -22.89 25.50
C GLY A 287 -47.67 -22.02 24.60
N GLU A 288 -48.95 -22.37 24.50
CA GLU A 288 -49.93 -21.60 23.72
C GLU A 288 -50.42 -20.35 24.47
N GLY A 289 -50.78 -19.29 23.71
CA GLY A 289 -51.87 -18.39 24.13
C GLY A 289 -51.57 -16.89 24.27
N ALA A 290 -51.74 -16.14 23.18
CA ALA A 290 -52.41 -14.82 23.16
C ALA A 290 -52.67 -14.36 21.71
N PRO A 291 -53.84 -13.76 21.39
CA PRO A 291 -54.10 -13.25 20.04
C PRO A 291 -53.35 -11.94 19.76
N ARG A 292 -53.04 -11.68 18.48
CA ARG A 292 -52.46 -10.40 18.02
C ARG A 292 -53.56 -9.48 17.50
N ASP A 293 -53.54 -8.21 17.92
CA ASP A 293 -54.26 -7.15 17.23
C ASP A 293 -53.55 -6.83 15.89
N GLU A 294 -54.27 -6.93 14.78
CA GLU A 294 -53.65 -6.89 13.42
C GLU A 294 -53.33 -5.47 12.91
N ASN A 295 -53.72 -4.40 13.63
CA ASN A 295 -53.73 -3.02 13.11
C ASN A 295 -52.50 -2.15 13.44
N HIS A 296 -51.43 -2.71 14.04
CA HIS A 296 -50.16 -1.99 14.27
C HIS A 296 -48.95 -2.77 13.73
N SER A 297 -48.93 -2.93 12.41
CA SER A 297 -47.77 -3.45 11.68
C SER A 297 -46.62 -2.42 11.63
N ILE A 298 -45.87 -2.31 12.73
CA ILE A 298 -44.49 -1.81 12.64
C ILE A 298 -43.74 -2.81 11.76
N GLU A 299 -43.36 -2.41 10.55
CA GLU A 299 -42.69 -3.29 9.60
C GLU A 299 -41.38 -3.83 10.20
N ARG A 300 -41.33 -5.14 10.44
CA ARG A 300 -40.07 -5.85 10.73
C ARG A 300 -39.24 -5.86 9.45
N HIS A 301 -38.44 -4.83 9.24
CA HIS A 301 -37.46 -4.81 8.16
C HIS A 301 -36.36 -5.86 8.45
N GLU A 302 -36.53 -7.06 7.90
CA GLU A 302 -35.51 -8.12 7.82
C GLU A 302 -34.40 -7.75 6.80
N GLY A 303 -33.87 -6.52 6.93
CA GLY A 303 -32.83 -5.96 6.07
C GLY A 303 -31.45 -6.50 6.42
N ALA A 304 -30.60 -6.70 5.41
CA ALA A 304 -29.21 -7.10 5.63
C ALA A 304 -28.38 -5.95 6.21
N VAL A 305 -27.75 -6.17 7.38
CA VAL A 305 -26.87 -5.18 8.04
C VAL A 305 -25.76 -4.72 7.09
N ILE A 306 -25.72 -3.44 6.74
CA ILE A 306 -24.66 -2.87 5.90
C ILE A 306 -23.39 -2.71 6.75
N THR A 307 -22.52 -3.72 6.67
CA THR A 307 -21.30 -3.80 7.51
C THR A 307 -20.43 -2.54 7.40
N GLN A 308 -19.79 -2.17 8.51
CA GLN A 308 -18.83 -1.05 8.60
C GLN A 308 -17.81 -1.06 7.45
N ARG A 309 -17.27 -2.24 7.09
CA ARG A 309 -16.33 -2.37 5.96
C ARG A 309 -16.93 -1.87 4.65
N VAL A 310 -18.19 -2.20 4.35
CA VAL A 310 -18.86 -1.75 3.11
C VAL A 310 -19.10 -0.24 3.15
N ARG A 311 -19.52 0.31 4.30
CA ARG A 311 -19.69 1.76 4.52
C ARG A 311 -18.39 2.53 4.31
N LEU A 312 -17.32 2.13 4.99
CA LEU A 312 -16.01 2.76 4.93
C LEU A 312 -15.31 2.60 3.56
N THR A 313 -15.52 1.47 2.86
CA THR A 313 -15.01 1.31 1.48
C THR A 313 -15.72 2.25 0.51
N ASN A 314 -17.01 2.50 0.70
CA ASN A 314 -17.84 3.34 -0.17
C ASN A 314 -18.17 4.69 0.49
N ARG A 315 -17.16 5.30 1.14
CA ARG A 315 -17.33 6.44 2.06
C ARG A 315 -18.08 7.64 1.46
N ILE A 316 -18.03 7.86 0.14
CA ILE A 316 -18.78 8.93 -0.56
C ILE A 316 -20.31 8.75 -0.51
N VAL A 317 -20.81 7.52 -0.35
CA VAL A 317 -22.25 7.24 -0.15
C VAL A 317 -22.58 7.29 1.34
N ASP A 318 -21.72 6.70 2.17
CA ASP A 318 -21.86 6.68 3.63
C ASP A 318 -21.91 8.09 4.24
N LEU A 319 -21.05 9.02 3.78
CA LEU A 319 -21.04 10.41 4.23
C LEU A 319 -22.30 11.21 3.87
N ARG A 320 -23.26 10.64 3.13
CA ARG A 320 -24.56 11.25 2.81
C ARG A 320 -25.67 10.82 3.76
N THR A 321 -25.40 9.87 4.66
CA THR A 321 -26.29 9.50 5.76
C THR A 321 -26.45 10.71 6.69
N PRO A 322 -27.68 11.15 7.03
CA PRO A 322 -27.94 12.12 8.10
C PRO A 322 -27.04 11.97 9.34
N THR A 323 -26.84 10.77 9.85
CA THR A 323 -25.98 10.44 10.99
C THR A 323 -24.52 10.83 10.73
N ALA A 324 -23.94 10.49 9.57
CA ALA A 324 -22.57 10.92 9.25
C ALA A 324 -22.49 12.45 9.05
N GLN A 325 -23.48 13.06 8.40
CA GLN A 325 -23.57 14.52 8.25
C GLN A 325 -23.57 15.22 9.63
N ALA A 326 -24.31 14.69 10.60
CA ALA A 326 -24.33 15.18 11.98
C ALA A 326 -22.99 15.00 12.70
N ILE A 327 -22.32 13.84 12.56
CA ILE A 327 -20.98 13.59 13.15
C ILE A 327 -19.98 14.64 12.64
N PHE A 328 -19.97 14.95 11.34
CA PHE A 328 -19.02 15.92 10.78
C PHE A 328 -19.38 17.39 11.05
N ARG A 329 -20.66 17.69 11.31
CA ARG A 329 -21.08 18.98 11.88
C ARG A 329 -20.54 19.17 13.30
N ILE A 330 -20.60 18.14 14.14
CA ILE A 330 -20.04 18.16 15.50
C ILE A 330 -18.49 18.22 15.48
N ASN A 331 -17.83 17.49 14.58
CA ASN A 331 -16.37 17.60 14.35
C ASN A 331 -15.97 19.05 14.00
N ALA A 332 -16.66 19.69 13.06
CA ALA A 332 -16.39 21.10 12.71
C ALA A 332 -16.68 22.07 13.87
N ALA A 333 -17.74 21.81 14.65
CA ALA A 333 -18.11 22.60 15.82
C ALA A 333 -17.06 22.53 16.95
N ILE A 334 -16.41 21.37 17.13
CA ILE A 334 -15.28 21.19 18.05
C ILE A 334 -14.11 22.10 17.63
N CYS A 335 -13.67 22.03 16.37
CA CYS A 335 -12.58 22.86 15.86
C CYS A 335 -12.88 24.37 15.97
N ASN A 336 -14.11 24.78 15.65
CA ASN A 336 -14.50 26.18 15.74
C ASN A 336 -14.59 26.67 17.20
N SER A 337 -15.04 25.82 18.13
CA SER A 337 -15.12 26.14 19.55
C SER A 337 -13.73 26.16 20.21
N PHE A 338 -12.82 25.28 19.80
CA PHE A 338 -11.41 25.27 20.19
C PHE A 338 -10.73 26.61 19.85
N ARG A 339 -10.75 27.03 18.57
CA ARG A 339 -10.23 28.34 18.15
C ARG A 339 -10.89 29.48 18.93
N SER A 340 -12.22 29.55 18.89
CA SER A 340 -13.00 30.62 19.54
C SER A 340 -12.78 30.75 21.05
N HIS A 341 -12.29 29.70 21.72
CA HIS A 341 -11.91 29.76 23.14
C HIS A 341 -10.47 30.26 23.31
N LEU A 342 -9.53 29.75 22.52
CA LEU A 342 -8.11 30.09 22.62
C LEU A 342 -7.82 31.51 22.10
N ASP A 343 -8.50 31.96 21.04
CA ASP A 343 -8.43 33.35 20.53
C ASP A 343 -8.82 34.35 21.64
N LYS A 344 -9.89 34.07 22.39
CA LYS A 344 -10.34 34.87 23.55
C LYS A 344 -9.37 34.85 24.73
N ASN A 345 -8.53 33.82 24.81
CA ASN A 345 -7.46 33.69 25.80
C ASN A 345 -6.11 34.25 25.29
N GLY A 346 -6.08 34.94 24.14
CA GLY A 346 -4.89 35.58 23.60
C GLY A 346 -3.85 34.60 23.04
N PHE A 347 -4.29 33.46 22.52
CA PHE A 347 -3.44 32.54 21.76
C PHE A 347 -3.31 32.96 20.28
N ILE A 348 -2.26 32.48 19.63
CA ILE A 348 -1.97 32.67 18.20
C ILE A 348 -2.06 31.31 17.48
N GLU A 349 -2.85 31.21 16.41
CA GLU A 349 -2.82 30.02 15.52
C GLU A 349 -1.50 29.99 14.74
N ILE A 350 -0.77 28.88 14.81
CA ILE A 350 0.48 28.65 14.08
C ILE A 350 0.35 27.47 13.12
N HIS A 351 1.19 27.44 12.09
CA HIS A 351 1.24 26.36 11.10
C HIS A 351 2.67 25.85 10.97
N THR A 352 2.93 24.65 11.48
CA THR A 352 4.29 24.08 11.59
C THR A 352 4.59 23.11 10.45
N PRO A 353 5.84 23.06 9.94
CA PRO A 353 6.17 22.22 8.80
C PRO A 353 6.11 20.73 9.19
N LYS A 354 5.34 19.95 8.42
CA LYS A 354 5.16 18.50 8.67
C LYS A 354 6.26 17.63 8.09
N LEU A 355 7.26 18.23 7.44
CA LEU A 355 8.49 17.59 6.97
C LEU A 355 9.65 17.97 7.90
N GLN A 356 10.30 16.98 8.50
CA GLN A 356 11.40 17.14 9.44
C GLN A 356 12.67 16.45 8.94
N GLY A 357 13.84 16.99 9.30
CA GLY A 357 15.16 16.50 8.87
C GLY A 357 15.67 15.26 9.62
N GLY A 358 14.96 14.80 10.66
CA GLY A 358 15.28 13.62 11.44
C GLY A 358 14.06 13.05 12.15
N ALA A 359 14.16 11.80 12.63
CA ALA A 359 13.19 11.23 13.56
C ALA A 359 13.32 11.97 14.90
N SER A 360 12.24 12.61 15.35
CA SER A 360 12.33 13.80 16.20
C SER A 360 11.99 13.58 17.68
N GLU A 361 11.12 12.63 18.01
CA GLU A 361 10.49 12.60 19.36
C GLU A 361 10.64 11.29 20.12
N SER A 362 10.90 10.16 19.45
CA SER A 362 10.99 8.84 20.11
C SER A 362 11.72 7.79 19.26
N GLY A 363 12.02 6.63 19.86
CA GLY A 363 12.49 5.43 19.15
C GLY A 363 11.39 4.68 18.37
N SER A 364 10.22 5.30 18.17
CA SER A 364 9.13 4.75 17.37
C SER A 364 9.44 4.70 15.88
N SER A 365 8.54 4.05 15.13
CA SER A 365 8.55 4.11 13.68
C SER A 365 8.07 5.49 13.18
N VAL A 366 8.74 6.00 12.15
CA VAL A 366 8.41 7.26 11.46
C VAL A 366 8.22 6.99 9.97
N PHE A 367 7.31 7.73 9.32
CA PHE A 367 7.21 7.69 7.87
C PHE A 367 8.38 8.47 7.24
N MET A 368 9.19 7.78 6.45
CA MET A 368 10.30 8.35 5.69
C MET A 368 9.89 8.53 4.23
N LEU A 369 10.27 9.65 3.62
CA LEU A 369 10.10 9.95 2.21
C LEU A 369 11.44 10.34 1.56
N ASP A 370 11.54 10.17 0.24
CA ASP A 370 12.61 10.79 -0.55
C ASP A 370 12.27 12.26 -0.82
N TYR A 371 13.15 13.16 -0.37
CA TYR A 371 13.01 14.61 -0.49
C TYR A 371 14.17 15.18 -1.29
N PHE A 372 14.19 14.87 -2.60
CA PHE A 372 15.25 15.24 -3.56
C PHE A 372 16.59 14.54 -3.31
N GLY A 373 16.60 13.22 -3.21
CA GLY A 373 17.80 12.39 -3.03
C GLY A 373 18.34 12.37 -1.59
N ARG A 374 17.55 12.83 -0.63
CA ARG A 374 17.85 12.83 0.81
C ARG A 374 16.58 12.46 1.59
N PRO A 375 16.68 11.75 2.72
CA PRO A 375 15.51 11.43 3.53
C PRO A 375 14.92 12.69 4.16
N ALA A 376 13.59 12.74 4.21
CA ALA A 376 12.83 13.56 5.17
C ALA A 376 11.79 12.68 5.87
N PHE A 377 11.27 13.15 7.00
CA PHE A 377 10.35 12.39 7.84
C PHE A 377 9.06 13.18 8.06
N LEU A 378 7.92 12.49 8.14
CA LEU A 378 6.66 13.12 8.57
C LEU A 378 6.66 13.32 10.10
N ALA A 379 6.29 14.53 10.52
CA ALA A 379 6.29 14.92 11.93
C ALA A 379 5.31 14.07 12.77
N GLN A 380 5.82 13.41 13.82
CA GLN A 380 4.97 12.64 14.74
C GLN A 380 4.13 13.54 15.65
N SER A 381 4.54 14.78 15.92
CA SER A 381 3.69 15.82 16.49
C SER A 381 4.28 17.21 16.17
N PRO A 382 3.53 18.30 16.40
CA PRO A 382 4.10 19.64 16.35
C PRO A 382 4.84 20.04 17.65
N GLN A 383 5.02 19.13 18.61
CA GLN A 383 5.48 19.45 19.97
C GLN A 383 6.86 20.11 20.00
N LEU A 384 7.82 19.71 19.16
CA LEU A 384 9.10 20.43 19.06
C LEU A 384 8.91 21.89 18.57
N PHE A 385 8.15 22.10 17.49
CA PHE A 385 7.96 23.42 16.90
C PHE A 385 7.14 24.37 17.78
N LYS A 386 6.12 23.86 18.49
CA LYS A 386 5.38 24.63 19.50
C LYS A 386 6.31 25.25 20.56
N GLN A 387 7.23 24.44 21.09
CA GLN A 387 8.21 24.90 22.09
C GLN A 387 9.19 25.92 21.51
N MET A 388 9.61 25.76 20.25
CA MET A 388 10.41 26.77 19.53
C MET A 388 9.66 28.10 19.36
N CYS A 389 8.34 28.09 19.12
CA CYS A 389 7.54 29.32 19.10
C CYS A 389 7.45 29.99 20.48
N ILE A 390 7.35 29.21 21.57
CA ILE A 390 7.40 29.75 22.93
C ILE A 390 8.78 30.37 23.24
N ALA A 391 9.87 29.73 22.82
CA ALA A 391 11.23 30.29 22.85
C ALA A 391 11.46 31.46 21.85
N SER A 392 10.43 31.85 21.09
CA SER A 392 10.43 32.98 20.15
C SER A 392 9.42 34.07 20.56
N ASP A 393 9.14 34.20 21.87
CA ASP A 393 8.23 35.18 22.48
C ASP A 393 6.74 35.11 22.05
N PHE A 394 6.26 34.04 21.41
CA PHE A 394 4.84 33.94 21.02
C PHE A 394 3.88 33.78 22.22
N LYS A 395 4.40 33.38 23.40
CA LYS A 395 3.72 33.20 24.70
C LYS A 395 2.62 32.15 24.78
N ARG A 396 1.73 32.07 23.79
CA ARG A 396 0.51 31.25 23.74
C ARG A 396 0.22 30.88 22.29
N VAL A 397 0.41 29.61 21.94
CA VAL A 397 0.22 29.12 20.57
C VAL A 397 -0.71 27.91 20.51
N TYR A 398 -1.46 27.80 19.43
CA TYR A 398 -2.16 26.56 19.08
C TYR A 398 -1.98 26.20 17.61
N GLU A 399 -2.16 24.93 17.29
CA GLU A 399 -2.23 24.45 15.90
C GLU A 399 -3.38 23.47 15.74
N ILE A 400 -4.08 23.56 14.61
CA ILE A 400 -4.95 22.49 14.11
C ILE A 400 -4.33 21.96 12.82
N GLY A 401 -3.86 20.71 12.82
CA GLY A 401 -3.12 20.17 11.68
C GLY A 401 -2.96 18.64 11.68
N PRO A 402 -2.47 18.06 10.58
CA PRO A 402 -2.28 16.61 10.48
C PRO A 402 -1.10 16.14 11.34
N VAL A 403 -1.31 15.00 11.99
CA VAL A 403 -0.37 14.34 12.89
C VAL A 403 -0.23 12.87 12.48
N PHE A 404 1.01 12.37 12.45
CA PHE A 404 1.33 11.08 11.84
C PHE A 404 1.78 10.02 12.85
N ARG A 405 1.36 8.77 12.63
CA ARG A 405 1.73 7.57 13.41
C ARG A 405 2.10 6.46 12.43
N ALA A 406 3.34 5.99 12.43
CA ALA A 406 3.80 4.93 11.52
C ALA A 406 3.78 3.54 12.18
N GLU A 407 3.35 3.47 13.43
CA GLU A 407 3.10 2.23 14.16
C GLU A 407 2.07 1.38 13.41
N ASN A 408 2.39 0.10 13.14
CA ASN A 408 1.51 -0.83 12.43
C ASN A 408 0.38 -1.35 13.35
N SER A 409 -0.46 -0.44 13.85
CA SER A 409 -1.56 -0.71 14.76
C SER A 409 -2.90 -0.53 14.05
N ASN A 410 -3.64 -1.62 13.88
CA ASN A 410 -4.96 -1.62 13.23
C ASN A 410 -6.05 -2.01 14.25
N THR A 411 -6.41 -1.06 15.11
CA THR A 411 -7.47 -1.21 16.13
C THR A 411 -8.70 -0.36 15.77
N ALA A 412 -9.70 -0.29 16.65
CA ALA A 412 -10.83 0.64 16.55
C ALA A 412 -10.50 2.08 17.00
N ARG A 413 -9.29 2.33 17.55
CA ARG A 413 -8.91 3.60 18.19
C ARG A 413 -7.61 4.23 17.64
N HIS A 414 -6.98 3.62 16.65
CA HIS A 414 -5.71 4.08 16.07
C HIS A 414 -5.85 4.32 14.56
N LEU A 415 -5.15 5.35 14.10
CA LEU A 415 -5.04 5.80 12.71
C LEU A 415 -3.55 6.09 12.43
N THR A 416 -3.14 6.08 11.16
CA THR A 416 -1.79 6.46 10.74
C THR A 416 -1.64 7.95 10.43
N GLU A 417 -2.76 8.62 10.18
CA GLU A 417 -2.90 10.07 9.99
C GLU A 417 -4.20 10.51 10.68
N TYR A 418 -4.12 11.52 11.54
CA TYR A 418 -5.26 12.09 12.28
C TYR A 418 -5.07 13.61 12.47
N THR A 419 -6.10 14.32 12.93
CA THR A 419 -6.03 15.76 13.17
C THR A 419 -5.68 16.04 14.63
N GLY A 420 -4.53 16.67 14.87
CA GLY A 420 -4.16 17.23 16.17
C GLY A 420 -4.84 18.57 16.42
N LEU A 421 -5.31 18.77 17.65
CA LEU A 421 -5.58 20.08 18.24
C LEU A 421 -4.53 20.27 19.34
N ASP A 422 -3.49 21.04 19.05
CA ASP A 422 -2.29 21.14 19.87
C ASP A 422 -2.15 22.54 20.50
N ILE A 423 -1.73 22.61 21.75
CA ILE A 423 -1.63 23.85 22.56
C ILE A 423 -0.25 23.92 23.24
N GLU A 424 0.35 25.11 23.34
CA GLU A 424 1.49 25.39 24.24
C GLU A 424 1.39 26.82 24.79
N MET A 425 1.81 27.04 26.05
CA MET A 425 1.82 28.36 26.68
C MET A 425 2.90 28.53 27.75
N GLU A 426 3.36 29.77 27.91
CA GLU A 426 4.06 30.27 29.12
C GLU A 426 3.20 30.03 30.37
N ILE A 427 3.85 29.63 31.47
CA ILE A 427 3.21 29.34 32.77
C ILE A 427 3.98 29.99 33.93
N VAL A 428 3.28 30.21 35.05
CA VAL A 428 3.91 30.37 36.37
C VAL A 428 3.91 29.02 37.09
N HIS A 429 2.82 28.26 36.98
CA HIS A 429 2.71 26.87 37.43
C HIS A 429 1.95 26.05 36.37
N TYR A 430 2.23 24.75 36.22
CA TYR A 430 1.65 23.99 35.10
C TYR A 430 0.13 23.77 35.19
N TYR A 431 -0.45 23.96 36.38
CA TYR A 431 -1.89 24.07 36.58
C TYR A 431 -2.51 25.32 35.89
N ASP A 432 -1.72 26.28 35.43
CA ASP A 432 -2.18 27.38 34.57
C ASP A 432 -2.64 26.81 33.22
N ALA A 433 -1.85 25.91 32.62
CA ALA A 433 -2.21 25.23 31.39
C ALA A 433 -3.38 24.25 31.61
N ILE A 434 -3.40 23.48 32.71
CA ILE A 434 -4.53 22.60 33.05
C ILE A 434 -5.84 23.40 33.09
N ARG A 435 -5.87 24.56 33.76
CA ARG A 435 -7.07 25.41 33.86
C ARG A 435 -7.53 25.97 32.50
N VAL A 436 -6.61 26.34 31.61
CA VAL A 436 -6.95 26.78 30.25
C VAL A 436 -7.49 25.62 29.40
N ILE A 437 -6.87 24.44 29.45
CA ILE A 437 -7.27 23.27 28.68
C ILE A 437 -8.64 22.74 29.18
N ASP A 438 -8.86 22.72 30.49
CA ASP A 438 -10.13 22.32 31.10
C ASP A 438 -11.28 23.28 30.73
N GLY A 439 -11.05 24.59 30.86
CA GLY A 439 -12.01 25.61 30.44
C GLY A 439 -12.32 25.56 28.94
N MET A 440 -11.32 25.24 28.11
CA MET A 440 -11.46 25.04 26.67
C MET A 440 -12.33 23.81 26.36
N LEU A 441 -12.06 22.66 26.99
CA LEU A 441 -12.85 21.44 26.80
C LEU A 441 -14.30 21.60 27.28
N LYS A 442 -14.53 22.20 28.45
CA LYS A 442 -15.87 22.56 28.94
C LYS A 442 -16.61 23.51 28.02
N SER A 443 -15.90 24.48 27.44
CA SER A 443 -16.45 25.41 26.44
C SER A 443 -16.88 24.67 25.17
N ILE A 444 -16.15 23.64 24.74
CA ILE A 444 -16.56 22.77 23.62
C ILE A 444 -17.80 21.95 24.01
N PHE A 445 -17.80 21.26 25.16
CA PHE A 445 -18.92 20.41 25.57
C PHE A 445 -20.22 21.21 25.77
N THR A 446 -20.10 22.44 26.29
CA THR A 446 -21.17 23.43 26.42
C THR A 446 -21.69 23.85 25.05
N ALA A 447 -20.81 24.28 24.12
CA ALA A 447 -21.22 24.68 22.79
C ALA A 447 -21.95 23.55 22.03
N LEU A 448 -21.49 22.30 22.15
CA LEU A 448 -22.13 21.12 21.57
C LEU A 448 -23.47 20.76 22.23
N ARG A 449 -23.59 20.93 23.56
CA ARG A 449 -24.84 20.70 24.32
C ARG A 449 -25.93 21.69 23.90
N ASP A 450 -25.57 22.96 23.82
CA ASP A 450 -26.57 24.04 23.72
C ASP A 450 -26.95 24.36 22.27
N ASN A 451 -26.05 24.11 21.30
CA ASN A 451 -26.27 24.50 19.89
C ASN A 451 -26.45 23.32 18.91
N PHE A 452 -26.02 22.10 19.26
CA PHE A 452 -26.00 20.94 18.34
C PHE A 452 -26.92 19.80 18.79
N LYS A 453 -28.03 20.14 19.46
CA LYS A 453 -29.05 19.17 19.88
C LYS A 453 -29.65 18.35 18.71
N PRO A 454 -30.01 18.93 17.54
CA PRO A 454 -30.57 18.14 16.43
C PRO A 454 -29.59 17.08 15.91
N GLU A 455 -28.32 17.44 15.73
CA GLU A 455 -27.25 16.54 15.37
C GLU A 455 -27.03 15.44 16.43
N ARG A 456 -26.95 15.79 17.72
CA ARG A 456 -26.78 14.81 18.81
C ARG A 456 -27.93 13.80 18.89
N GLU A 457 -29.19 14.26 18.88
CA GLU A 457 -30.37 13.39 18.99
C GLU A 457 -30.63 12.57 17.71
N LEU A 458 -30.02 12.94 16.58
CA LEU A 458 -29.96 12.11 15.39
C LEU A 458 -28.91 11.00 15.54
N ILE A 459 -27.70 11.34 15.98
CA ILE A 459 -26.59 10.38 16.19
C ILE A 459 -26.97 9.33 17.24
N LYS A 460 -27.59 9.73 18.35
CA LYS A 460 -28.08 8.81 19.41
C LYS A 460 -29.01 7.71 18.91
N ARG A 461 -29.72 7.90 17.80
CA ARG A 461 -30.58 6.85 17.23
C ARG A 461 -29.73 5.68 16.74
N HIS A 462 -28.65 5.99 16.02
CA HIS A 462 -27.77 5.01 15.38
C HIS A 462 -26.64 4.51 16.30
N PHE A 463 -26.20 5.37 17.23
CA PHE A 463 -25.22 5.07 18.27
C PHE A 463 -25.81 5.44 19.66
N PRO A 464 -26.62 4.57 20.29
CA PRO A 464 -27.22 4.87 21.59
C PRO A 464 -26.18 5.13 22.67
N HIS A 465 -26.26 6.30 23.32
CA HIS A 465 -25.38 6.70 24.42
C HIS A 465 -26.01 7.77 25.32
N ASP A 466 -25.63 7.75 26.59
CA ASP A 466 -25.94 8.81 27.54
C ASP A 466 -25.11 10.08 27.29
N ASP A 467 -25.68 11.23 27.64
CA ASP A 467 -24.99 12.51 27.59
C ASP A 467 -23.75 12.53 28.49
N LEU A 468 -22.68 13.16 28.02
CA LEU A 468 -21.43 13.30 28.78
C LEU A 468 -21.66 14.12 30.06
N VAL A 469 -21.35 13.56 31.23
CA VAL A 469 -21.36 14.28 32.50
C VAL A 469 -19.96 14.83 32.79
N TYR A 470 -19.87 16.16 32.88
CA TYR A 470 -18.67 16.92 33.23
C TYR A 470 -19.06 17.95 34.31
N PRO A 471 -18.50 17.90 35.53
CA PRO A 471 -18.78 18.86 36.59
C PRO A 471 -18.07 20.21 36.36
N GLU A 472 -18.59 21.27 36.98
CA GLU A 472 -17.97 22.61 36.96
C GLU A 472 -16.59 22.62 37.63
N ASP A 473 -16.43 21.89 38.75
CA ASP A 473 -15.14 21.56 39.36
C ASP A 473 -14.64 20.21 38.82
N THR A 474 -13.59 20.21 38.00
CA THR A 474 -13.06 18.97 37.39
C THR A 474 -12.33 18.12 38.42
N LEU A 475 -12.61 16.82 38.41
CA LEU A 475 -11.88 15.83 39.19
C LEU A 475 -10.43 15.71 38.66
N ILE A 476 -9.47 16.14 39.46
CA ILE A 476 -8.03 15.92 39.23
C ILE A 476 -7.52 14.94 40.29
N LEU A 477 -6.89 13.84 39.85
CA LEU A 477 -6.35 12.79 40.73
C LEU A 477 -4.88 12.50 40.36
N PRO A 478 -3.96 12.34 41.33
CA PRO A 478 -2.65 11.79 41.05
C PRO A 478 -2.75 10.37 40.46
N PHE A 479 -1.90 10.04 39.49
CA PHE A 479 -1.85 8.75 38.81
C PHE A 479 -1.81 7.57 39.79
N ALA A 480 -0.95 7.68 40.82
CA ALA A 480 -0.84 6.71 41.91
C ALA A 480 -2.17 6.49 42.67
N GLN A 481 -3.04 7.50 42.77
CA GLN A 481 -4.36 7.36 43.37
C GLN A 481 -5.33 6.63 42.43
N GLY A 482 -5.28 6.89 41.11
CA GLY A 482 -6.03 6.12 40.11
C GLY A 482 -5.67 4.63 40.12
N VAL A 483 -4.38 4.33 40.16
CA VAL A 483 -3.86 2.96 40.33
C VAL A 483 -4.35 2.32 41.64
N ARG A 484 -4.46 3.08 42.74
CA ARG A 484 -5.01 2.55 44.01
C ARG A 484 -6.50 2.24 43.91
N LEU A 485 -7.31 3.03 43.19
CA LEU A 485 -8.72 2.68 42.94
C LEU A 485 -8.85 1.34 42.18
N LEU A 486 -7.99 1.10 41.19
CA LEU A 486 -7.95 -0.19 40.48
C LEU A 486 -7.59 -1.35 41.42
N LYS A 487 -6.56 -1.19 42.26
CA LYS A 487 -6.16 -2.18 43.29
C LYS A 487 -7.28 -2.45 44.30
N GLU A 488 -7.93 -1.39 44.80
CA GLU A 488 -9.06 -1.46 45.74
C GLU A 488 -10.27 -2.18 45.12
N SER A 489 -10.49 -2.06 43.81
CA SER A 489 -11.54 -2.80 43.09
C SER A 489 -11.23 -4.28 42.83
N GLY A 490 -10.00 -4.73 43.13
CA GLY A 490 -9.54 -6.08 42.79
C GLY A 490 -9.23 -6.31 41.31
N TYR A 491 -9.00 -5.24 40.54
CA TYR A 491 -8.64 -5.36 39.12
C TYR A 491 -7.23 -5.99 38.93
N VAL A 492 -7.13 -6.89 37.96
CA VAL A 492 -5.89 -7.52 37.49
C VAL A 492 -5.84 -7.52 35.96
N GLU A 493 -4.63 -7.49 35.39
CA GLU A 493 -4.41 -7.54 33.95
C GLU A 493 -4.56 -8.97 33.39
N GLU A 494 -4.55 -9.13 32.05
CA GLU A 494 -4.75 -10.43 31.39
C GLU A 494 -3.70 -11.51 31.74
N ASP A 495 -2.52 -11.10 32.20
CA ASP A 495 -1.44 -12.00 32.65
C ASP A 495 -1.51 -12.30 34.17
N GLY A 496 -2.49 -11.75 34.87
CA GLY A 496 -2.67 -11.88 36.32
C GLY A 496 -1.81 -10.91 37.14
N THR A 497 -1.13 -9.94 36.53
CA THR A 497 -0.42 -8.88 37.26
C THR A 497 -1.38 -7.81 37.79
N ILE A 498 -0.90 -7.03 38.77
CA ILE A 498 -1.63 -5.92 39.39
C ILE A 498 -0.99 -4.62 38.89
N PRO A 499 -1.77 -3.62 38.41
CA PRO A 499 -1.23 -2.33 37.97
C PRO A 499 -0.33 -1.66 39.02
N LYS A 500 0.83 -1.16 38.60
CA LYS A 500 1.81 -0.50 39.48
C LYS A 500 1.74 1.03 39.39
N GLU A 501 2.33 1.70 40.36
CA GLU A 501 2.29 3.18 40.48
C GLU A 501 3.45 3.85 39.72
N ASP A 502 4.32 3.06 39.10
CA ASP A 502 5.55 3.42 38.37
C ASP A 502 5.61 2.86 36.93
N GLU A 503 4.52 2.24 36.46
CA GLU A 503 4.34 1.66 35.13
C GLU A 503 3.12 2.29 34.42
N ASP A 504 2.96 2.05 33.12
CA ASP A 504 1.87 2.63 32.30
C ASP A 504 0.59 1.79 32.41
N LEU A 505 -0.57 2.41 32.17
CA LEU A 505 -1.87 1.71 32.24
C LEU A 505 -2.21 1.02 30.91
N HIS A 506 -2.54 -0.27 30.98
CA HIS A 506 -3.18 -0.94 29.86
C HIS A 506 -4.63 -0.49 29.71
N THR A 507 -5.16 -0.54 28.48
CA THR A 507 -6.43 0.10 28.15
C THR A 507 -7.68 -0.51 28.81
N ARG A 508 -7.60 -1.74 29.31
CA ARG A 508 -8.66 -2.26 30.20
C ARG A 508 -8.62 -1.62 31.59
N ALA A 509 -7.43 -1.31 32.10
CA ALA A 509 -7.25 -0.54 33.33
C ALA A 509 -7.65 0.94 33.14
N GLU A 510 -7.35 1.57 31.99
CA GLU A 510 -7.91 2.89 31.63
C GLU A 510 -9.45 2.89 31.75
N ILE A 511 -10.10 1.94 31.07
CA ILE A 511 -11.56 1.84 31.00
C ILE A 511 -12.16 1.54 32.38
N ARG A 512 -11.61 0.54 33.11
CA ARG A 512 -12.11 0.20 34.45
C ARG A 512 -11.89 1.33 35.46
N LEU A 513 -10.83 2.12 35.34
CA LEU A 513 -10.63 3.32 36.16
C LEU A 513 -11.68 4.38 35.84
N GLY A 514 -12.05 4.56 34.57
CA GLY A 514 -13.18 5.40 34.18
C GLY A 514 -14.52 4.95 34.75
N GLU A 515 -14.81 3.64 34.72
CA GLU A 515 -16.00 3.06 35.36
C GLU A 515 -16.01 3.33 36.87
N LEU A 516 -14.90 3.06 37.58
CA LEU A 516 -14.76 3.33 39.01
C LEU A 516 -14.90 4.82 39.35
N ILE A 517 -14.43 5.72 38.48
CA ILE A 517 -14.58 7.17 38.65
C ILE A 517 -16.03 7.60 38.40
N LYS A 518 -16.73 6.98 37.43
CA LYS A 518 -18.16 7.20 37.20
C LYS A 518 -19.00 6.69 38.38
N GLU A 519 -18.71 5.49 38.89
CA GLU A 519 -19.33 4.89 40.07
C GLU A 519 -19.15 5.77 41.34
N LYS A 520 -17.94 6.30 41.56
CA LYS A 520 -17.55 6.97 42.82
C LYS A 520 -17.76 8.50 42.82
N TYR A 521 -17.66 9.16 41.66
CA TYR A 521 -17.68 10.61 41.53
C TYR A 521 -18.72 11.13 40.52
N ASN A 522 -19.45 10.24 39.83
CA ASN A 522 -20.46 10.58 38.81
C ASN A 522 -19.95 11.55 37.71
N THR A 523 -18.72 11.37 37.23
CA THR A 523 -18.19 12.09 36.07
C THR A 523 -17.72 11.11 34.99
N ASP A 524 -17.95 11.47 33.73
CA ASP A 524 -17.33 10.81 32.58
C ASP A 524 -15.99 11.47 32.19
N TYR A 525 -15.69 12.63 32.77
CA TYR A 525 -14.59 13.52 32.41
C TYR A 525 -13.73 13.85 33.63
N TYR A 526 -12.43 13.56 33.56
CA TYR A 526 -11.47 13.74 34.65
C TYR A 526 -10.04 13.88 34.13
N ILE A 527 -9.14 14.31 35.01
CA ILE A 527 -7.71 14.49 34.74
C ILE A 527 -6.91 13.60 35.69
N LEU A 528 -5.98 12.82 35.16
CA LEU A 528 -4.91 12.20 35.94
C LEU A 528 -3.66 13.09 35.88
N ASP A 529 -3.01 13.33 37.01
CA ASP A 529 -1.81 14.18 37.16
C ASP A 529 -0.66 13.38 37.78
N LYS A 530 0.57 13.92 37.83
CA LYS A 530 1.74 13.29 38.45
C LYS A 530 2.08 11.89 37.91
N PHE A 531 2.11 11.76 36.58
CA PHE A 531 2.51 10.50 35.93
C PHE A 531 4.00 10.14 36.19
N PRO A 532 4.35 8.85 36.20
CA PRO A 532 5.73 8.38 36.38
C PRO A 532 6.69 8.90 35.30
N SER A 533 7.93 9.25 35.67
CA SER A 533 8.95 9.68 34.71
C SER A 533 9.45 8.53 33.80
N SER A 534 9.24 7.28 34.23
CA SER A 534 9.49 6.05 33.46
C SER A 534 8.68 5.95 32.15
N VAL A 535 7.48 6.54 32.10
CA VAL A 535 6.53 6.38 31.00
C VAL A 535 6.36 7.63 30.13
N ARG A 536 7.11 8.70 30.41
CA ARG A 536 6.92 10.02 29.78
C ARG A 536 8.11 10.44 28.90
N PRO A 537 7.89 11.27 27.86
CA PRO A 537 8.94 11.70 26.93
C PRO A 537 10.09 12.46 27.60
N PHE A 538 11.24 12.49 26.94
CA PHE A 538 12.47 13.12 27.46
C PHE A 538 12.33 14.61 27.81
N TYR A 539 11.39 15.32 27.16
CA TYR A 539 11.11 16.73 27.40
C TYR A 539 10.16 17.00 28.58
N ALA A 540 9.60 15.97 29.23
CA ALA A 540 8.70 16.13 30.36
C ALA A 540 9.46 16.53 31.64
N MET A 541 9.05 17.64 32.26
CA MET A 541 9.60 18.15 33.52
C MET A 541 9.38 17.16 34.67
N GLU A 542 10.44 16.82 35.39
CA GLU A 542 10.35 15.99 36.61
C GLU A 542 9.82 16.83 37.78
N ASP A 543 9.11 16.20 38.71
CA ASP A 543 8.63 16.92 39.89
C ASP A 543 9.80 17.27 40.83
N LYS A 544 9.72 18.43 41.48
CA LYS A 544 10.80 18.97 42.32
C LYS A 544 10.87 18.34 43.71
N GLU A 545 9.79 17.71 44.17
CA GLU A 545 9.67 17.04 45.46
C GLU A 545 9.81 15.52 45.33
N ASP A 546 9.31 14.90 44.25
CA ASP A 546 9.60 13.51 43.89
C ASP A 546 9.93 13.32 42.39
N ALA A 547 11.23 13.26 42.07
CA ALA A 547 11.74 13.04 40.71
C ALA A 547 11.35 11.69 40.07
N LYS A 548 10.64 10.79 40.78
CA LYS A 548 10.00 9.60 40.17
C LYS A 548 8.78 9.96 39.34
N VAL A 549 8.09 11.07 39.64
CA VAL A 549 6.94 11.56 38.89
C VAL A 549 7.30 12.83 38.11
N THR A 550 6.37 13.27 37.27
CA THR A 550 6.52 14.41 36.36
C THR A 550 5.36 15.38 36.52
N ASN A 551 5.58 16.64 36.15
CA ASN A 551 4.51 17.63 35.99
C ASN A 551 3.75 17.41 34.67
N SER A 552 3.24 16.19 34.47
CA SER A 552 2.49 15.77 33.29
C SER A 552 1.17 15.12 33.68
N PHE A 553 0.17 15.32 32.83
CA PHE A 553 -1.22 14.99 33.08
C PHE A 553 -1.88 14.45 31.81
N ASP A 554 -2.84 13.54 31.96
CA ASP A 554 -3.67 13.03 30.88
C ASP A 554 -5.14 13.30 31.20
N ILE A 555 -5.91 13.66 30.17
CA ILE A 555 -7.33 13.96 30.30
C ILE A 555 -8.14 12.84 29.67
N PHE A 556 -9.16 12.36 30.39
CA PHE A 556 -9.95 11.20 30.02
C PHE A 556 -11.40 11.57 29.73
N ILE A 557 -12.00 10.86 28.76
CA ILE A 557 -13.44 10.81 28.53
C ILE A 557 -13.87 9.34 28.51
N ARG A 558 -14.86 8.98 29.33
CA ARG A 558 -15.42 7.61 29.43
C ARG A 558 -14.34 6.52 29.60
N GLY A 559 -13.38 6.77 30.47
CA GLY A 559 -12.27 5.84 30.76
C GLY A 559 -11.26 5.66 29.63
N GLN A 560 -11.17 6.59 28.68
CA GLN A 560 -10.13 6.57 27.64
C GLN A 560 -9.49 7.94 27.51
N GLU A 561 -8.15 7.96 27.40
CA GLU A 561 -7.38 9.19 27.21
C GLU A 561 -7.84 9.91 25.93
N ILE A 562 -8.02 11.24 25.97
CA ILE A 562 -8.22 12.10 24.79
C ILE A 562 -7.00 12.97 24.49
N CYS A 563 -6.12 13.13 25.48
CA CYS A 563 -5.14 14.19 25.53
C CYS A 563 -4.01 13.83 26.52
N THR A 564 -2.78 13.93 26.04
CA THR A 564 -1.57 13.93 26.86
C THR A 564 -1.01 15.35 26.96
N GLY A 565 -0.67 15.79 28.17
CA GLY A 565 -0.18 17.14 28.46
C GLY A 565 0.87 17.22 29.56
N GLY A 566 1.46 18.40 29.75
CA GLY A 566 2.39 18.64 30.86
C GLY A 566 3.36 19.81 30.66
N GLN A 567 4.07 20.12 31.74
CA GLN A 567 5.21 21.03 31.74
C GLN A 567 6.39 20.46 30.96
N ARG A 568 7.09 21.33 30.26
CA ARG A 568 8.29 21.02 29.49
C ARG A 568 9.55 21.50 30.21
N ILE A 569 10.66 20.81 29.98
CA ILE A 569 11.98 21.26 30.43
C ILE A 569 12.40 22.43 29.53
N HIS A 570 12.59 23.59 30.16
CA HIS A 570 12.95 24.85 29.50
C HIS A 570 14.43 25.24 29.71
N ASP A 571 15.10 24.62 30.68
CA ASP A 571 16.54 24.74 30.87
C ASP A 571 17.31 23.76 29.95
N ILE A 572 18.32 24.26 29.24
CA ILE A 572 19.08 23.46 28.27
C ILE A 572 19.97 22.41 28.96
N GLU A 573 20.55 22.70 30.14
CA GLU A 573 21.42 21.74 30.82
C GLU A 573 20.63 20.55 31.38
N GLU A 574 19.45 20.80 31.95
CA GLU A 574 18.51 19.76 32.38
C GLU A 574 18.01 18.93 31.19
N LEU A 575 17.65 19.59 30.07
CA LEU A 575 17.16 18.94 28.86
C LEU A 575 18.22 18.03 28.24
N GLU A 576 19.44 18.53 28.02
CA GLU A 576 20.55 17.73 27.48
C GLU A 576 20.95 16.59 28.44
N ARG A 577 20.88 16.82 29.76
CA ARG A 577 21.14 15.79 30.79
C ARG A 577 20.07 14.69 30.79
N LYS A 578 18.78 15.02 30.65
CA LYS A 578 17.69 14.03 30.53
C LYS A 578 17.75 13.28 29.19
N MET A 579 18.09 13.96 28.09
CA MET A 579 18.37 13.31 26.80
C MET A 579 19.52 12.31 26.91
N GLN A 580 20.64 12.67 27.53
CA GLN A 580 21.77 11.75 27.78
C GLN A 580 21.35 10.56 28.66
N ARG A 581 20.63 10.79 29.76
CA ARG A 581 20.10 9.74 30.66
C ARG A 581 19.21 8.74 29.91
N LEU A 582 18.45 9.21 28.92
CA LEU A 582 17.53 8.40 28.11
C LEU A 582 18.13 7.95 26.75
N SER A 583 19.43 8.15 26.54
CA SER A 583 20.16 7.82 25.29
C SER A 583 19.58 8.46 24.00
N ILE A 584 18.90 9.60 24.12
CA ILE A 584 18.32 10.34 23.01
C ILE A 584 19.41 11.13 22.27
N LEU A 585 19.52 10.92 20.95
CA LEU A 585 20.52 11.57 20.12
C LEU A 585 20.08 12.99 19.71
N ALA A 586 20.85 14.02 20.06
CA ALA A 586 20.61 15.40 19.62
C ALA A 586 20.73 15.64 18.09
N LYS A 587 21.17 14.63 17.32
CA LYS A 587 21.34 14.72 15.86
C LYS A 587 19.97 14.70 15.16
N GLY A 588 19.57 15.84 14.61
CA GLY A 588 18.25 16.06 13.99
C GLY A 588 17.38 17.03 14.80
N MET A 589 17.80 17.41 16.00
CA MET A 589 17.11 18.34 16.91
C MET A 589 17.91 19.62 17.18
N GLN A 590 18.89 19.96 16.34
CA GLN A 590 19.75 21.14 16.57
C GLN A 590 18.93 22.44 16.66
N GLU A 591 17.98 22.66 15.75
CA GLU A 591 17.10 23.84 15.74
C GLU A 591 16.20 23.91 16.98
N TYR A 592 15.68 22.75 17.42
CA TYR A 592 14.90 22.63 18.65
C TYR A 592 15.73 23.02 19.88
N LEU A 593 16.91 22.43 20.05
CA LEU A 593 17.80 22.72 21.19
C LEU A 593 18.31 24.17 21.21
N GLU A 594 18.49 24.79 20.03
CA GLU A 594 18.95 26.17 19.95
C GLU A 594 17.94 27.16 20.55
N GLY A 595 16.64 26.91 20.42
CA GLY A 595 15.60 27.72 21.07
C GLY A 595 15.80 27.80 22.59
N PHE A 596 16.16 26.71 23.25
CA PHE A 596 16.42 26.69 24.69
C PHE A 596 17.76 27.36 25.05
N ARG A 597 18.78 27.30 24.17
CA ARG A 597 20.05 28.05 24.36
C ARG A 597 19.89 29.56 24.24
N LEU A 598 18.94 30.02 23.44
CA LEU A 598 18.56 31.44 23.35
C LEU A 598 17.71 31.91 24.54
N GLY A 599 17.20 30.98 25.35
CA GLY A 599 16.45 31.22 26.58
C GLY A 599 14.95 30.97 26.41
N ALA A 600 14.48 29.80 26.82
CA ALA A 600 13.06 29.47 26.82
C ALA A 600 12.41 29.80 28.19
N PRO A 601 11.25 30.47 28.25
CA PRO A 601 10.50 30.65 29.50
C PRO A 601 9.88 29.31 29.96
N PRO A 602 9.50 29.16 31.25
CA PRO A 602 8.76 27.99 31.72
C PRO A 602 7.43 27.84 30.97
N HIS A 603 7.17 26.66 30.40
CA HIS A 603 5.98 26.42 29.58
C HIS A 603 5.38 25.02 29.77
N ALA A 604 4.11 24.92 29.43
CA ALA A 604 3.34 23.67 29.40
C ALA A 604 2.37 23.67 28.22
N GLY A 605 1.98 22.48 27.80
CA GLY A 605 1.08 22.30 26.67
C GLY A 605 0.50 20.89 26.60
N CYS A 606 -0.24 20.65 25.53
CA CYS A 606 -0.87 19.36 25.26
C CYS A 606 -1.06 19.12 23.75
N GLY A 607 -1.40 17.88 23.41
CA GLY A 607 -1.98 17.52 22.11
C GLY A 607 -3.28 16.74 22.33
N ILE A 608 -4.28 16.97 21.49
CA ILE A 608 -5.60 16.33 21.53
C ILE A 608 -5.89 15.72 20.16
N GLY A 609 -6.30 14.45 20.10
CA GLY A 609 -6.76 13.85 18.85
C GLY A 609 -8.21 14.23 18.55
N LEU A 610 -8.47 15.05 17.54
CA LEU A 610 -9.81 15.52 17.17
C LEU A 610 -10.78 14.35 16.95
N GLU A 611 -10.38 13.35 16.16
CA GLU A 611 -11.23 12.22 15.82
C GLU A 611 -11.49 11.31 17.04
N ARG A 612 -10.56 11.29 18.01
CA ARG A 612 -10.70 10.55 19.29
C ARG A 612 -11.61 11.30 20.27
N LEU A 613 -11.52 12.63 20.32
CA LEU A 613 -12.47 13.49 21.05
C LEU A 613 -13.90 13.35 20.50
N VAL A 614 -14.06 13.36 19.17
CA VAL A 614 -15.34 13.09 18.49
C VAL A 614 -15.86 11.69 18.83
N MET A 615 -15.00 10.66 18.74
CA MET A 615 -15.36 9.27 19.04
C MET A 615 -15.87 9.09 20.46
N LEU A 616 -15.23 9.69 21.47
CA LEU A 616 -15.52 9.48 22.88
C LEU A 616 -16.67 10.37 23.40
N TYR A 617 -16.82 11.60 22.88
CA TYR A 617 -17.98 12.44 23.17
C TYR A 617 -19.28 11.77 22.70
N LEU A 618 -19.30 11.28 21.45
CA LEU A 618 -20.45 10.65 20.78
C LEU A 618 -20.55 9.12 20.94
N ASN A 619 -19.62 8.51 21.69
CA ASN A 619 -19.52 7.06 21.91
C ASN A 619 -19.60 6.20 20.62
N LEU A 620 -18.87 6.56 19.57
CA LEU A 620 -18.98 5.94 18.24
C LEU A 620 -18.39 4.51 18.13
N GLY A 621 -17.67 4.03 19.15
CA GLY A 621 -17.04 2.71 19.18
C GLY A 621 -15.82 2.50 18.25
N ASP A 622 -15.73 3.20 17.11
CA ASP A 622 -14.58 3.20 16.21
C ASP A 622 -14.27 4.61 15.67
N VAL A 623 -13.01 5.03 15.81
CA VAL A 623 -12.49 6.34 15.40
C VAL A 623 -12.69 6.61 13.89
N ARG A 624 -12.73 5.56 13.06
CA ARG A 624 -12.99 5.67 11.61
C ARG A 624 -14.36 6.28 11.30
N TYR A 625 -15.35 6.17 12.19
CA TYR A 625 -16.63 6.84 12.01
C TYR A 625 -16.48 8.37 12.11
N GLY A 626 -15.72 8.84 13.12
CA GLY A 626 -15.41 10.26 13.34
C GLY A 626 -14.35 10.87 12.40
N THR A 627 -13.74 10.07 11.53
CA THR A 627 -12.71 10.49 10.56
C THR A 627 -13.28 10.57 9.15
N LEU A 628 -13.20 11.72 8.47
CA LEU A 628 -13.89 11.91 7.18
C LEU A 628 -13.45 10.87 6.13
N PHE A 629 -12.13 10.75 5.91
CA PHE A 629 -11.49 9.75 5.06
C PHE A 629 -10.31 9.10 5.79
N HIS A 630 -10.61 8.15 6.69
CA HIS A 630 -9.62 7.47 7.54
C HIS A 630 -8.36 6.98 6.81
N ARG A 631 -7.26 6.92 7.57
CA ARG A 631 -6.00 6.27 7.20
C ARG A 631 -5.55 5.36 8.32
N ASP A 632 -5.26 4.12 7.97
CA ASP A 632 -4.74 3.07 8.84
C ASP A 632 -3.76 2.17 8.04
N PRO A 633 -3.08 1.19 8.66
CA PRO A 633 -2.09 0.35 7.95
C PRO A 633 -2.63 -0.54 6.82
N ARG A 634 -3.95 -0.49 6.53
CA ARG A 634 -4.60 -1.20 5.41
C ARG A 634 -5.10 -0.25 4.32
N SER A 635 -5.03 1.06 4.57
CA SER A 635 -5.33 2.11 3.61
C SER A 635 -4.24 2.20 2.53
N LEU A 636 -4.59 2.71 1.35
CA LEU A 636 -3.69 2.81 0.18
C LEU A 636 -2.99 1.46 -0.17
N PRO A 637 -3.74 0.36 -0.37
CA PRO A 637 -3.14 -0.91 -0.76
C PRO A 637 -2.39 -0.78 -2.09
N LEU A 638 -1.25 -1.45 -2.19
CA LEU A 638 -0.46 -1.53 -3.43
C LEU A 638 -1.35 -1.99 -4.59
N GLN A 639 -1.62 -1.09 -5.53
CA GLN A 639 -2.23 -1.44 -6.80
C GLN A 639 -1.20 -2.25 -7.59
N LYS A 640 -1.44 -3.55 -7.73
CA LYS A 640 -0.76 -4.36 -8.73
C LYS A 640 -1.13 -3.82 -10.11
N SER A 641 -0.11 -3.59 -10.93
CA SER A 641 -0.30 -3.31 -12.35
C SER A 641 -0.56 -4.61 -13.11
N ASP A 642 -1.06 -4.53 -14.34
CA ASP A 642 -1.17 -5.70 -15.22
C ASP A 642 0.22 -6.31 -15.56
N ALA A 643 1.30 -5.55 -15.35
CA ALA A 643 2.68 -6.03 -15.46
C ALA A 643 3.16 -6.82 -14.22
N ASP A 644 2.37 -6.88 -13.14
CA ASP A 644 2.59 -7.72 -11.96
C ASP A 644 1.78 -9.04 -12.00
N GLU A 645 0.96 -9.26 -13.04
CA GLU A 645 0.28 -10.54 -13.27
C GLU A 645 1.19 -11.52 -14.05
N LEU A 646 1.49 -12.66 -13.43
CA LEU A 646 2.29 -13.72 -14.05
C LEU A 646 1.55 -14.33 -15.25
N ARG A 647 2.26 -14.53 -16.37
CA ARG A 647 1.69 -15.20 -17.57
C ARG A 647 1.23 -16.63 -17.29
N HIS A 648 1.92 -17.29 -16.36
CA HIS A 648 1.64 -18.64 -15.87
C HIS A 648 1.52 -18.63 -14.34
N PRO A 649 0.37 -18.23 -13.77
CA PRO A 649 0.16 -18.23 -12.32
C PRO A 649 0.33 -19.62 -11.69
N GLU A 650 0.05 -20.69 -12.46
CA GLU A 650 0.29 -22.08 -12.09
C GLU A 650 1.78 -22.47 -12.05
N ALA A 651 2.66 -21.61 -12.55
CA ALA A 651 4.12 -21.70 -12.46
C ALA A 651 4.73 -20.62 -11.55
N SER A 652 3.95 -20.03 -10.64
CA SER A 652 4.47 -19.08 -9.64
C SER A 652 5.55 -19.72 -8.75
N THR A 653 6.47 -18.90 -8.25
CA THR A 653 7.41 -19.25 -7.15
C THR A 653 6.94 -18.72 -5.80
N ASN A 654 5.92 -17.84 -5.76
CA ASN A 654 5.44 -17.15 -4.56
C ASN A 654 3.90 -16.94 -4.60
N PRO A 655 3.10 -17.71 -3.83
CA PRO A 655 3.45 -19.03 -3.31
C PRO A 655 3.67 -20.02 -4.48
N PRO A 656 4.56 -21.02 -4.34
CA PRO A 656 4.71 -22.07 -5.35
C PRO A 656 3.46 -22.97 -5.42
N PRO A 657 3.27 -23.78 -6.48
CA PRO A 657 1.98 -24.43 -6.76
C PRO A 657 1.56 -25.42 -5.67
N TRP A 658 2.51 -26.16 -5.10
CA TRP A 658 2.32 -27.06 -3.95
C TRP A 658 2.01 -26.34 -2.62
N LYS A 659 2.09 -25.01 -2.57
CA LYS A 659 1.63 -24.16 -1.45
C LYS A 659 0.41 -23.30 -1.82
N HIS A 660 -0.09 -23.38 -3.06
CA HIS A 660 -1.20 -22.54 -3.52
C HIS A 660 -2.56 -23.18 -3.19
N PRO A 661 -3.47 -22.52 -2.42
CA PRO A 661 -4.67 -23.15 -1.87
C PRO A 661 -5.66 -23.74 -2.88
N ARG A 662 -5.66 -23.26 -4.15
CA ARG A 662 -6.51 -23.81 -5.22
C ARG A 662 -5.90 -25.00 -5.97
N VAL A 663 -4.58 -25.22 -5.86
CA VAL A 663 -3.84 -26.26 -6.60
C VAL A 663 -3.56 -27.46 -5.71
N ALA A 664 -3.23 -27.25 -4.44
CA ALA A 664 -3.07 -28.32 -3.44
C ALA A 664 -4.34 -29.20 -3.25
N LEU A 665 -5.51 -28.76 -3.73
CA LEU A 665 -6.76 -29.53 -3.76
C LEU A 665 -6.87 -30.55 -4.91
N LYS A 666 -5.87 -30.63 -5.80
CA LYS A 666 -5.76 -31.60 -6.91
C LYS A 666 -4.55 -32.54 -6.79
N ALA A 667 -3.76 -32.44 -5.71
CA ALA A 667 -2.62 -33.31 -5.48
C ALA A 667 -3.06 -34.50 -4.62
N ASP A 668 -3.27 -35.64 -5.26
CA ASP A 668 -3.58 -36.89 -4.56
C ASP A 668 -2.40 -37.33 -3.69
N GLY A 669 -2.68 -37.87 -2.51
CA GLY A 669 -1.73 -37.96 -1.39
C GLY A 669 -0.54 -38.91 -1.54
N GLU A 670 -0.33 -39.52 -2.71
CA GLU A 670 0.64 -40.60 -2.94
C GLU A 670 1.58 -40.35 -4.15
N SER A 671 1.65 -39.12 -4.68
CA SER A 671 2.67 -38.76 -5.68
C SER A 671 3.95 -38.25 -5.03
N GLU A 672 5.05 -39.02 -5.14
CA GLU A 672 6.41 -38.57 -4.78
C GLU A 672 7.01 -37.56 -5.80
N LEU A 673 6.27 -37.17 -6.85
CA LEU A 673 6.71 -36.16 -7.80
C LEU A 673 6.22 -34.76 -7.40
N ARG A 674 7.10 -34.02 -6.72
CA ARG A 674 7.10 -32.54 -6.81
C ARG A 674 7.54 -32.15 -8.22
N ASP A 675 6.63 -32.17 -9.18
CA ASP A 675 6.88 -31.61 -10.50
C ASP A 675 7.20 -30.13 -10.38
N MET A 676 8.49 -29.82 -10.48
CA MET A 676 9.05 -28.47 -10.46
C MET A 676 8.50 -27.71 -11.67
N GLN A 677 8.16 -26.44 -11.48
CA GLN A 677 7.56 -25.61 -12.53
C GLN A 677 8.38 -25.69 -13.84
N PRO A 678 7.76 -25.88 -15.02
CA PRO A 678 8.46 -25.91 -16.29
C PRO A 678 9.35 -24.66 -16.47
N LEU A 679 10.54 -24.85 -17.04
CA LEU A 679 11.55 -23.80 -17.09
C LEU A 679 11.13 -22.68 -18.05
N GLU A 680 10.51 -23.08 -19.15
CA GLU A 680 9.88 -22.27 -20.17
C GLU A 680 8.87 -21.29 -19.54
N LYS A 681 7.99 -21.80 -18.66
CA LYS A 681 7.01 -21.00 -17.92
C LYS A 681 7.66 -20.09 -16.86
N LEU A 682 8.77 -20.51 -16.26
CA LEU A 682 9.54 -19.63 -15.38
C LEU A 682 10.22 -18.48 -16.14
N ILE A 683 10.67 -18.71 -17.38
CA ILE A 683 11.21 -17.66 -18.27
C ILE A 683 10.09 -16.68 -18.67
N ALA A 684 8.93 -17.19 -19.08
CA ALA A 684 7.75 -16.38 -19.41
C ALA A 684 7.12 -15.64 -18.20
N ASN A 685 7.44 -16.05 -16.97
CA ASN A 685 7.02 -15.37 -15.73
C ASN A 685 8.04 -14.34 -15.21
N TYR A 686 9.33 -14.71 -15.14
CA TYR A 686 10.36 -13.99 -14.38
C TYR A 686 11.61 -13.65 -15.19
N GLY A 687 11.72 -14.14 -16.43
CA GLY A 687 12.94 -14.05 -17.22
C GLY A 687 13.05 -12.81 -18.10
N ASP A 688 14.29 -12.57 -18.50
CA ASP A 688 14.71 -11.66 -19.57
C ASP A 688 15.45 -12.45 -20.68
N ALA A 689 15.90 -11.79 -21.74
CA ALA A 689 16.51 -12.40 -22.93
C ALA A 689 17.65 -13.39 -22.62
N SER A 690 18.46 -13.13 -21.60
CA SER A 690 19.57 -13.98 -21.16
C SER A 690 19.11 -15.32 -20.58
N ASN A 691 17.96 -15.38 -19.89
CA ASN A 691 17.40 -16.62 -19.35
C ASN A 691 16.93 -17.59 -20.44
N THR A 692 16.54 -17.07 -21.60
CA THR A 692 16.11 -17.88 -22.76
C THR A 692 17.22 -18.82 -23.26
N ALA A 693 18.47 -18.60 -22.85
CA ALA A 693 19.61 -19.47 -23.12
C ALA A 693 19.59 -20.77 -22.31
N TRP A 694 18.97 -20.80 -21.14
CA TRP A 694 19.00 -21.94 -20.21
C TRP A 694 18.26 -23.18 -20.73
N LEU A 695 17.53 -23.03 -21.84
CA LEU A 695 16.96 -24.15 -22.58
C LEU A 695 18.05 -24.96 -23.31
N ASP A 696 19.16 -24.35 -23.73
CA ASP A 696 20.16 -25.02 -24.55
C ASP A 696 21.02 -25.99 -23.71
N ASP A 697 21.27 -27.20 -24.22
CA ASP A 697 21.77 -28.37 -23.45
C ASP A 697 23.16 -28.17 -22.81
N ARG A 698 23.87 -27.09 -23.17
CA ARG A 698 25.12 -26.65 -22.54
C ARG A 698 24.92 -26.06 -21.13
N TYR A 699 23.70 -25.73 -20.74
CA TYR A 699 23.35 -25.20 -19.43
C TYR A 699 22.79 -26.27 -18.49
N LYS A 700 23.21 -26.21 -17.22
CA LYS A 700 22.58 -26.93 -16.11
C LYS A 700 21.73 -25.95 -15.32
N VAL A 701 20.56 -26.38 -14.86
CA VAL A 701 19.63 -25.53 -14.13
C VAL A 701 19.47 -26.06 -12.71
N TRP A 702 19.93 -25.27 -11.74
CA TRP A 702 19.69 -25.52 -10.32
C TRP A 702 18.29 -25.03 -9.93
N ARG A 703 17.63 -25.73 -9.00
CA ARG A 703 16.27 -25.41 -8.51
C ARG A 703 16.27 -25.28 -6.97
N HIS A 704 15.64 -24.24 -6.44
CA HIS A 704 15.47 -24.02 -5.01
C HIS A 704 14.36 -24.92 -4.43
N ALA A 705 14.69 -25.81 -3.49
CA ALA A 705 13.80 -26.90 -3.04
C ALA A 705 12.40 -26.47 -2.54
N ASP A 706 12.28 -25.31 -1.89
CA ASP A 706 11.02 -24.87 -1.24
C ASP A 706 10.08 -24.02 -2.11
N THR A 707 10.59 -23.46 -3.21
CA THR A 707 9.90 -22.46 -4.06
C THR A 707 9.96 -22.80 -5.55
N GLY A 708 10.89 -23.67 -5.95
CA GLY A 708 11.12 -24.06 -7.34
C GLY A 708 11.80 -22.99 -8.19
N ALA A 709 12.22 -21.86 -7.61
CA ALA A 709 13.04 -20.84 -8.27
C ALA A 709 14.28 -21.45 -8.97
N ALA A 710 14.70 -20.89 -10.10
CA ALA A 710 15.73 -21.49 -10.95
C ALA A 710 16.95 -20.58 -11.20
N VAL A 711 18.15 -21.19 -11.31
CA VAL A 711 19.38 -20.52 -11.76
C VAL A 711 20.14 -21.40 -12.75
N GLY A 712 20.34 -20.90 -13.97
CA GLY A 712 21.09 -21.58 -15.04
C GLY A 712 22.58 -21.26 -15.04
N TYR A 713 23.42 -22.29 -15.16
CA TYR A 713 24.88 -22.19 -15.18
C TYR A 713 25.51 -23.27 -16.06
N SER A 714 26.63 -22.94 -16.72
CA SER A 714 27.41 -23.91 -17.49
C SER A 714 28.78 -24.16 -16.83
N PRO A 715 29.14 -25.43 -16.51
CA PRO A 715 30.47 -25.78 -16.01
C PRO A 715 31.54 -25.69 -17.13
N PHE A 716 32.43 -24.70 -17.07
CA PHE A 716 33.48 -24.52 -18.07
C PHE A 716 34.86 -24.26 -17.42
N LYS A 717 35.84 -25.11 -17.75
CA LYS A 717 37.26 -25.00 -17.30
C LYS A 717 37.45 -24.73 -15.79
N GLY A 718 36.60 -25.34 -14.93
CA GLY A 718 36.64 -25.20 -13.47
C GLY A 718 35.87 -24.00 -12.90
N TYR A 719 35.18 -23.25 -13.76
CA TYR A 719 34.27 -22.16 -13.39
C TYR A 719 32.81 -22.56 -13.63
N ALA A 720 31.89 -21.92 -12.90
CA ALA A 720 30.46 -21.92 -13.22
C ALA A 720 30.16 -20.60 -13.95
N MET A 721 29.86 -20.70 -15.25
CA MET A 721 29.43 -19.57 -16.07
C MET A 721 27.92 -19.40 -15.89
N ILE A 722 27.53 -18.47 -15.02
CA ILE A 722 26.13 -18.21 -14.66
C ILE A 722 25.67 -17.04 -15.53
N ILE A 723 24.52 -17.18 -16.18
CA ILE A 723 24.05 -16.28 -17.25
C ILE A 723 22.66 -15.78 -16.89
N GLY A 724 22.44 -14.46 -16.84
CA GLY A 724 21.13 -13.90 -16.51
C GLY A 724 20.76 -14.02 -15.02
N ASP A 725 19.59 -13.48 -14.68
CA ASP A 725 19.11 -13.35 -13.31
C ASP A 725 18.34 -14.59 -12.81
N PRO A 726 18.26 -14.84 -11.50
CA PRO A 726 17.44 -15.92 -10.95
C PRO A 726 15.95 -15.82 -11.33
N LEU A 727 15.38 -16.89 -11.87
CA LEU A 727 13.96 -16.96 -12.19
C LEU A 727 13.15 -17.19 -10.91
N CYS A 728 12.72 -16.09 -10.29
CA CYS A 728 11.94 -16.06 -9.07
C CYS A 728 11.18 -14.73 -8.88
N ASP A 729 10.20 -14.75 -7.99
CA ASP A 729 9.58 -13.54 -7.44
C ASP A 729 10.65 -12.65 -6.76
N LYS A 730 10.58 -11.34 -7.00
CA LYS A 730 11.58 -10.35 -6.53
C LYS A 730 11.82 -10.40 -5.02
N THR A 731 10.79 -10.68 -4.21
CA THR A 731 10.96 -10.80 -2.76
C THR A 731 11.86 -11.96 -2.34
N GLN A 732 12.04 -12.96 -3.20
CA GLN A 732 12.90 -14.13 -2.98
C GLN A 732 14.34 -13.94 -3.48
N MET A 733 14.60 -12.91 -4.30
CA MET A 733 15.85 -12.74 -5.08
C MET A 733 17.12 -12.91 -4.23
N THR A 734 17.19 -12.22 -3.08
CA THR A 734 18.34 -12.31 -2.16
C THR A 734 18.53 -13.71 -1.56
N GLN A 735 17.44 -14.42 -1.24
CA GLN A 735 17.49 -15.79 -0.71
C GLN A 735 17.96 -16.77 -1.79
N VAL A 736 17.44 -16.66 -3.01
CA VAL A 736 17.75 -17.55 -4.13
C VAL A 736 19.22 -17.41 -4.54
N VAL A 737 19.74 -16.17 -4.63
CA VAL A 737 21.18 -15.92 -4.87
C VAL A 737 22.05 -16.56 -3.78
N ALA A 738 21.73 -16.35 -2.49
CA ALA A 738 22.51 -16.90 -1.39
C ALA A 738 22.51 -18.45 -1.36
N ALA A 739 21.35 -19.08 -1.59
CA ALA A 739 21.20 -20.52 -1.64
C ALA A 739 21.95 -21.14 -2.84
N PHE A 740 21.88 -20.53 -4.02
CA PHE A 740 22.62 -20.98 -5.20
C PHE A 740 24.14 -20.86 -5.03
N LEU A 741 24.64 -19.75 -4.45
CA LEU A 741 26.07 -19.58 -4.17
C LEU A 741 26.57 -20.58 -3.12
N GLN A 742 25.73 -20.98 -2.16
CA GLN A 742 26.04 -22.09 -1.26
C GLN A 742 26.18 -23.42 -2.03
N PHE A 743 25.25 -23.74 -2.93
CA PHE A 743 25.30 -24.94 -3.78
C PHE A 743 26.56 -24.98 -4.66
N ILE A 744 26.89 -23.87 -5.34
CA ILE A 744 28.09 -23.78 -6.18
C ILE A 744 29.37 -24.03 -5.37
N LYS A 745 29.41 -23.55 -4.12
CA LYS A 745 30.56 -23.69 -3.22
C LYS A 745 30.69 -25.09 -2.59
N LYS A 746 29.58 -25.69 -2.12
CA LYS A 746 29.59 -26.98 -1.40
C LYS A 746 29.58 -28.17 -2.36
N ASP A 747 28.69 -28.13 -3.34
CA ASP A 747 28.23 -29.32 -4.05
C ASP A 747 28.82 -29.38 -5.46
N ALA A 748 28.66 -28.31 -6.25
CA ALA A 748 29.26 -28.23 -7.59
C ALA A 748 30.78 -28.00 -7.57
N LYS A 749 31.29 -27.36 -6.50
CA LYS A 749 32.73 -27.06 -6.26
C LYS A 749 33.39 -26.26 -7.39
N LEU A 750 32.64 -25.36 -8.01
CA LEU A 750 33.08 -24.50 -9.12
C LEU A 750 33.35 -23.06 -8.64
N LYS A 751 34.18 -22.32 -9.38
CA LYS A 751 34.37 -20.87 -9.16
C LYS A 751 33.28 -20.08 -9.91
N PRO A 752 32.39 -19.33 -9.24
CA PRO A 752 31.32 -18.62 -9.94
C PRO A 752 31.84 -17.39 -10.70
N ILE A 753 31.34 -17.21 -11.91
CA ILE A 753 31.36 -15.95 -12.67
C ILE A 753 29.93 -15.73 -13.17
N TRP A 754 29.30 -14.64 -12.72
CA TRP A 754 27.91 -14.32 -13.05
C TRP A 754 27.89 -13.20 -14.08
N MET A 755 27.17 -13.37 -15.18
CA MET A 755 27.24 -12.50 -16.36
C MET A 755 25.85 -12.17 -16.90
N MET A 756 25.71 -10.96 -17.43
CA MET A 756 24.44 -10.40 -17.93
C MET A 756 23.34 -10.37 -16.87
N VAL A 757 23.70 -9.95 -15.65
CA VAL A 757 22.75 -9.70 -14.55
C VAL A 757 22.26 -8.25 -14.58
N CYS A 758 21.03 -8.02 -14.14
CA CYS A 758 20.50 -6.67 -13.91
C CYS A 758 21.15 -5.98 -12.71
N GLU A 759 20.80 -4.70 -12.50
CA GLU A 759 21.30 -3.90 -11.37
C GLU A 759 20.88 -4.45 -10.00
N GLU A 760 19.70 -5.07 -9.85
CA GLU A 760 19.25 -5.62 -8.55
C GLU A 760 20.15 -6.79 -8.09
N VAL A 761 20.48 -7.70 -9.01
CA VAL A 761 21.37 -8.84 -8.73
C VAL A 761 22.82 -8.39 -8.62
N GLU A 762 23.25 -7.39 -9.40
CA GLU A 762 24.55 -6.75 -9.21
C GLU A 762 24.68 -6.15 -7.80
N GLU A 763 23.67 -5.45 -7.28
CA GLU A 763 23.72 -4.82 -5.96
C GLU A 763 23.78 -5.86 -4.82
N ILE A 764 23.14 -7.02 -5.00
CA ILE A 764 23.28 -8.16 -4.09
C ILE A 764 24.71 -8.73 -4.12
N LEU A 765 25.31 -8.91 -5.31
CA LEU A 765 26.65 -9.50 -5.45
C LEU A 765 27.77 -8.51 -5.07
N GLY A 766 27.79 -7.34 -5.72
CA GLY A 766 28.77 -6.28 -5.56
C GLY A 766 28.63 -5.51 -4.25
N GLY A 767 27.43 -4.99 -3.97
CA GLY A 767 27.15 -4.21 -2.75
C GLY A 767 27.14 -5.07 -1.49
N ARG A 768 26.24 -6.06 -1.41
CA ARG A 768 26.03 -6.85 -0.17
C ARG A 768 27.07 -7.97 0.03
N LEU A 769 27.41 -8.72 -1.01
CA LEU A 769 28.41 -9.80 -0.95
C LEU A 769 29.84 -9.36 -1.28
N ASN A 770 30.05 -8.07 -1.56
CA ASN A 770 31.36 -7.44 -1.73
C ASN A 770 32.20 -7.99 -2.92
N TRP A 771 31.52 -8.43 -3.99
CA TRP A 771 32.15 -8.90 -5.23
C TRP A 771 32.73 -7.73 -6.06
N CYS A 772 33.52 -8.06 -7.08
CA CYS A 772 33.89 -7.13 -8.13
C CYS A 772 32.82 -7.16 -9.23
N SER A 773 32.45 -5.99 -9.78
CA SER A 773 31.49 -5.89 -10.88
C SER A 773 31.90 -4.86 -11.93
N LEU A 774 31.58 -5.17 -13.18
CA LEU A 774 31.73 -4.28 -14.33
C LEU A 774 30.61 -4.53 -15.35
N SER A 775 30.28 -3.52 -16.15
CA SER A 775 29.48 -3.66 -17.36
C SER A 775 30.36 -3.39 -18.58
N CYS A 776 30.26 -4.26 -19.58
CA CYS A 776 30.79 -4.06 -20.93
C CYS A 776 29.77 -4.59 -21.97
N ALA A 777 28.51 -4.69 -21.56
CA ALA A 777 27.42 -5.25 -22.33
C ALA A 777 26.10 -4.59 -21.91
N ALA A 778 25.16 -4.50 -22.85
CA ALA A 778 23.85 -3.92 -22.64
C ALA A 778 22.79 -4.72 -23.39
N GLU A 779 21.64 -4.92 -22.75
CA GLU A 779 20.42 -5.49 -23.29
C GLU A 779 19.73 -4.43 -24.18
N GLU A 780 19.42 -4.79 -25.43
CA GLU A 780 19.11 -3.82 -26.49
C GLU A 780 17.60 -3.68 -26.67
N ARG A 781 16.98 -2.84 -25.84
CA ARG A 781 15.51 -2.78 -25.68
C ARG A 781 14.83 -1.81 -26.65
N VAL A 782 13.66 -2.19 -27.14
CA VAL A 782 12.71 -1.32 -27.84
C VAL A 782 11.51 -1.13 -26.92
N GLU A 783 11.43 0.02 -26.27
CA GLU A 783 10.42 0.35 -25.25
C GLU A 783 9.02 0.56 -25.84
N ASP A 784 8.93 1.15 -27.04
CA ASP A 784 7.67 1.37 -27.76
C ASP A 784 7.84 1.10 -29.27
N PRO A 785 7.44 -0.09 -29.76
CA PRO A 785 7.51 -0.43 -31.18
C PRO A 785 6.61 0.43 -32.07
N ALA A 786 5.55 1.04 -31.54
CA ALA A 786 4.67 1.92 -32.31
C ALA A 786 5.34 3.27 -32.64
N LYS A 787 6.31 3.70 -31.81
CA LYS A 787 7.11 4.91 -32.01
C LYS A 787 8.50 4.64 -32.61
N ASN A 788 8.75 3.45 -33.15
CA ASN A 788 10.09 3.05 -33.58
C ASN A 788 10.63 3.95 -34.73
N PRO A 789 11.79 4.63 -34.57
CA PRO A 789 12.33 5.58 -35.56
C PRO A 789 12.70 4.95 -36.90
N ALA A 790 12.96 3.64 -36.95
CA ALA A 790 13.29 2.92 -38.19
C ALA A 790 12.14 2.89 -39.22
N ARG A 791 10.91 3.23 -38.81
CA ARG A 791 9.78 3.50 -39.72
C ARG A 791 10.01 4.71 -40.62
N HIS A 792 10.88 5.64 -40.20
CA HIS A 792 11.18 6.89 -40.92
C HIS A 792 12.63 6.99 -41.42
N ASP A 793 13.50 6.04 -41.05
CA ASP A 793 14.88 6.01 -41.55
C ASP A 793 14.95 5.73 -43.08
N ALA A 794 15.67 6.60 -43.80
CA ALA A 794 15.72 6.56 -45.26
C ALA A 794 16.53 5.38 -45.83
N GLU A 795 17.52 4.85 -45.10
CA GLU A 795 18.33 3.70 -45.51
C GLU A 795 17.53 2.40 -45.34
N ILE A 796 16.94 2.21 -44.17
CA ILE A 796 16.11 1.04 -43.83
C ILE A 796 14.87 1.00 -44.72
N GLN A 797 14.13 2.10 -44.87
CA GLN A 797 12.95 2.12 -45.73
C GLN A 797 13.29 1.93 -47.22
N LYS A 798 14.50 2.28 -47.67
CA LYS A 798 14.99 1.93 -49.02
C LYS A 798 15.19 0.41 -49.16
N LYS A 799 15.78 -0.24 -48.16
CA LYS A 799 15.96 -1.71 -48.12
C LYS A 799 14.62 -2.46 -48.07
N VAL A 800 13.70 -2.07 -47.19
CA VAL A 800 12.36 -2.67 -47.07
C VAL A 800 11.60 -2.58 -48.40
N ARG A 801 11.62 -1.42 -49.07
CA ARG A 801 11.00 -1.24 -50.40
C ARG A 801 11.65 -2.10 -51.48
N HIS A 802 12.96 -2.36 -51.42
CA HIS A 802 13.64 -3.28 -52.34
C HIS A 802 13.21 -4.73 -52.10
N ALA A 803 13.25 -5.23 -50.87
CA ALA A 803 12.79 -6.59 -50.56
C ALA A 803 11.33 -6.84 -50.98
N ARG A 804 10.42 -5.88 -50.73
CA ARG A 804 9.03 -5.94 -51.23
C ARG A 804 8.94 -5.96 -52.76
N LYS A 805 9.82 -5.21 -53.46
CA LYS A 805 9.88 -5.19 -54.93
C LYS A 805 10.41 -6.51 -55.52
N GLU A 806 11.38 -7.16 -54.87
CA GLU A 806 11.86 -8.51 -55.23
C GLU A 806 10.89 -9.62 -54.78
N GLY A 807 9.65 -9.27 -54.40
CA GLY A 807 8.56 -10.21 -54.13
C GLY A 807 8.59 -10.91 -52.77
N VAL A 808 9.39 -10.43 -51.81
CA VAL A 808 9.44 -11.01 -50.46
C VAL A 808 8.08 -10.85 -49.76
N LYS A 809 7.54 -11.96 -49.25
CA LYS A 809 6.30 -12.04 -48.46
C LYS A 809 6.57 -12.67 -47.10
N ILE A 810 5.97 -12.12 -46.05
CA ILE A 810 6.08 -12.64 -44.69
C ILE A 810 4.81 -13.42 -44.36
N HIS A 811 4.96 -14.55 -43.69
CA HIS A 811 3.88 -15.32 -43.08
C HIS A 811 4.12 -15.38 -41.57
N ASP A 812 3.05 -15.16 -40.82
CA ASP A 812 3.09 -14.98 -39.36
C ASP A 812 2.45 -16.22 -38.72
N TYR A 813 3.01 -16.70 -37.60
CA TYR A 813 2.44 -17.78 -36.79
C TYR A 813 2.45 -17.34 -35.32
N GLY A 814 1.26 -17.12 -34.76
CA GLY A 814 1.05 -16.67 -33.38
C GLY A 814 1.14 -17.80 -32.33
N LEU A 815 1.05 -17.44 -31.05
CA LEU A 815 1.11 -18.39 -29.92
C LEU A 815 0.02 -19.47 -29.93
N SER A 816 -1.06 -19.27 -30.70
CA SER A 816 -2.21 -20.18 -30.82
C SER A 816 -2.23 -20.93 -32.16
N GLU A 817 -1.16 -20.87 -32.95
CA GLU A 817 -1.10 -21.40 -34.30
C GLU A 817 0.13 -22.32 -34.47
N ASP A 818 -0.11 -23.60 -34.74
CA ASP A 818 0.97 -24.55 -35.01
C ASP A 818 1.66 -24.24 -36.34
N VAL A 819 2.99 -24.15 -36.33
CA VAL A 819 3.79 -23.98 -37.56
C VAL A 819 3.74 -25.31 -38.34
N PRO A 820 3.25 -25.33 -39.61
CA PRO A 820 3.09 -26.58 -40.35
C PRO A 820 4.42 -27.32 -40.56
N GLU A 821 4.39 -28.67 -40.48
CA GLU A 821 5.59 -29.53 -40.56
C GLU A 821 6.44 -29.28 -41.82
N GLU A 822 5.81 -28.96 -42.95
CA GLU A 822 6.51 -28.61 -44.19
C GLU A 822 7.35 -27.32 -44.05
N VAL A 823 6.81 -26.31 -43.37
CA VAL A 823 7.50 -25.04 -43.11
C VAL A 823 8.63 -25.24 -42.10
N VAL A 824 8.43 -26.10 -41.10
CA VAL A 824 9.47 -26.54 -40.15
C VAL A 824 10.61 -27.26 -40.90
N ARG A 825 10.29 -28.22 -41.78
CA ARG A 825 11.26 -28.97 -42.58
C ARG A 825 12.06 -28.06 -43.51
N GLU A 826 11.39 -27.27 -44.34
CA GLU A 826 12.04 -26.34 -45.28
C GLU A 826 12.94 -25.34 -44.52
N THR A 827 12.44 -24.75 -43.43
CA THR A 827 13.22 -23.77 -42.67
C THR A 827 14.44 -24.41 -41.99
N ASN A 828 14.37 -25.68 -41.57
CA ASN A 828 15.54 -26.42 -41.09
C ASN A 828 16.60 -26.61 -42.19
N GLU A 829 16.21 -26.98 -43.41
CA GLU A 829 17.14 -27.08 -44.55
C GLU A 829 17.84 -25.73 -44.81
N ARG A 830 17.12 -24.61 -44.69
CA ARG A 830 17.67 -23.26 -44.84
C ARG A 830 18.59 -22.83 -43.69
N ILE A 831 18.31 -23.26 -42.47
CA ILE A 831 19.20 -23.09 -41.30
C ILE A 831 20.50 -23.88 -41.51
N ASP A 832 20.45 -25.09 -42.07
CA ASP A 832 21.64 -25.89 -42.35
C ASP A 832 22.43 -25.38 -43.55
N ASP A 833 21.79 -24.89 -44.61
CA ASP A 833 22.45 -24.11 -45.68
C ASP A 833 23.22 -22.92 -45.10
N TRP A 834 22.58 -22.17 -44.21
CA TRP A 834 23.15 -21.00 -43.57
C TRP A 834 24.31 -21.36 -42.63
N ARG A 835 24.19 -22.42 -41.82
CA ARG A 835 25.28 -22.99 -41.02
C ARG A 835 26.50 -23.34 -41.89
N LYS A 836 26.30 -24.01 -43.03
CA LYS A 836 27.37 -24.42 -43.97
C LYS A 836 28.05 -23.24 -44.67
N ASN A 837 27.33 -22.15 -44.93
CA ASN A 837 27.84 -20.98 -45.68
C ASN A 837 28.45 -19.87 -44.81
N ARG A 838 28.35 -19.97 -43.47
CA ARG A 838 28.91 -18.99 -42.52
C ARG A 838 30.44 -18.98 -42.52
N LYS A 839 31.03 -17.80 -42.33
CA LYS A 839 32.49 -17.59 -42.26
C LYS A 839 32.86 -16.75 -41.03
N GLY A 840 33.92 -17.13 -40.33
CA GLY A 840 34.45 -16.47 -39.13
C GLY A 840 34.08 -17.16 -37.81
N GLU A 841 34.91 -16.97 -36.78
CA GLU A 841 34.59 -17.40 -35.40
C GLU A 841 33.35 -16.65 -34.89
N GLN A 842 32.50 -17.31 -34.10
CA GLN A 842 31.33 -16.68 -33.51
C GLN A 842 31.44 -16.54 -32.00
N VAL A 843 30.95 -15.40 -31.50
CA VAL A 843 30.70 -15.12 -30.09
C VAL A 843 29.19 -15.14 -29.91
N HIS A 844 28.67 -16.17 -29.26
CA HIS A 844 27.23 -16.36 -29.07
C HIS A 844 26.85 -17.08 -27.77
N MET A 845 25.61 -16.86 -27.34
CA MET A 845 25.04 -17.36 -26.09
C MET A 845 24.20 -18.62 -26.27
N THR A 846 23.61 -18.80 -27.46
CA THR A 846 22.50 -19.74 -27.69
C THR A 846 22.59 -20.38 -29.06
N ASP A 847 22.32 -21.67 -29.12
CA ASP A 847 22.26 -22.44 -30.36
C ASP A 847 20.98 -22.12 -31.15
N VAL A 848 20.97 -22.42 -32.46
CA VAL A 848 19.79 -22.14 -33.31
C VAL A 848 18.83 -23.32 -33.29
N HIS A 849 17.94 -23.33 -32.30
CA HIS A 849 16.86 -24.30 -32.11
C HIS A 849 15.49 -23.60 -32.09
N PRO A 850 14.96 -23.14 -33.25
CA PRO A 850 13.71 -22.39 -33.31
C PRO A 850 12.47 -23.16 -32.83
N TRP A 851 12.43 -24.49 -33.01
CA TRP A 851 11.26 -25.35 -32.70
C TRP A 851 11.24 -25.93 -31.28
N ARG A 852 12.25 -25.66 -30.44
CA ARG A 852 12.15 -25.94 -29.00
C ARG A 852 11.18 -24.94 -28.39
N ASP A 853 10.31 -25.34 -27.46
CA ASP A 853 9.41 -24.42 -26.75
C ASP A 853 8.59 -23.48 -27.67
N MET A 854 7.81 -24.07 -28.58
CA MET A 854 6.94 -23.33 -29.51
C MET A 854 5.81 -22.56 -28.78
N SER A 855 5.35 -23.07 -27.64
CA SER A 855 4.25 -22.50 -26.84
C SER A 855 4.49 -21.09 -26.29
N HIS A 856 5.74 -20.61 -26.30
CA HIS A 856 6.11 -19.25 -25.89
C HIS A 856 6.80 -18.49 -27.04
N ARG A 857 6.55 -18.86 -28.30
CA ARG A 857 7.23 -18.28 -29.48
C ARG A 857 6.26 -17.86 -30.58
N VAL A 858 6.65 -16.82 -31.31
CA VAL A 858 5.94 -16.28 -32.47
C VAL A 858 6.92 -16.22 -33.64
N TYR A 859 6.50 -16.70 -34.81
CA TYR A 859 7.38 -16.91 -35.96
C TYR A 859 6.97 -16.02 -37.13
N TYR A 860 7.95 -15.35 -37.74
CA TYR A 860 7.80 -14.52 -38.92
C TYR A 860 8.69 -15.07 -40.02
N ILE A 861 8.10 -15.81 -40.96
CA ILE A 861 8.80 -16.55 -42.01
C ILE A 861 8.68 -15.80 -43.34
N ALA A 862 9.81 -15.33 -43.87
CA ALA A 862 9.87 -14.68 -45.17
C ALA A 862 10.13 -15.69 -46.29
N ARG A 863 9.32 -15.60 -47.35
CA ARG A 863 9.45 -16.34 -48.61
C ARG A 863 9.74 -15.37 -49.74
N ASP A 864 10.62 -15.74 -50.67
CA ASP A 864 10.93 -14.95 -51.87
C ASP A 864 9.89 -15.15 -53.00
N ALA A 865 10.09 -14.49 -54.15
CA ALA A 865 9.19 -14.57 -55.30
C ALA A 865 9.04 -15.98 -55.91
N THR A 866 9.96 -16.93 -55.62
CA THR A 866 9.85 -18.34 -56.01
C THR A 866 9.06 -19.17 -54.98
N GLY A 867 8.69 -18.57 -53.85
CA GLY A 867 8.04 -19.21 -52.72
C GLY A 867 9.01 -19.77 -51.68
N LYS A 868 10.33 -19.82 -51.95
CA LYS A 868 11.33 -20.42 -51.06
C LYS A 868 11.59 -19.56 -49.82
N VAL A 869 11.77 -20.19 -48.66
CA VAL A 869 12.13 -19.51 -47.40
C VAL A 869 13.49 -18.80 -47.53
N CYS A 870 13.45 -17.48 -47.36
CA CYS A 870 14.58 -16.55 -47.54
C CYS A 870 14.97 -15.80 -46.26
N GLY A 871 14.08 -15.71 -45.26
CA GLY A 871 14.43 -15.18 -43.94
C GLY A 871 13.50 -15.64 -42.82
N MET A 872 13.91 -15.44 -41.58
CA MET A 872 13.15 -15.78 -40.38
C MET A 872 13.43 -14.80 -39.24
N VAL A 873 12.39 -14.32 -38.57
CA VAL A 873 12.49 -13.75 -37.21
C VAL A 873 11.66 -14.60 -36.27
N VAL A 874 12.20 -14.86 -35.07
CA VAL A 874 11.49 -15.57 -33.99
C VAL A 874 11.48 -14.70 -32.76
N LEU A 875 10.28 -14.41 -32.25
CA LEU A 875 10.10 -13.83 -30.92
C LEU A 875 9.93 -14.95 -29.89
N HIS A 876 10.43 -14.71 -28.68
CA HIS A 876 10.27 -15.60 -27.54
C HIS A 876 9.76 -14.79 -26.34
N GLN A 877 8.73 -15.28 -25.68
CA GLN A 877 8.01 -14.56 -24.65
C GLN A 877 8.84 -14.48 -23.36
N LEU A 878 8.98 -13.27 -22.82
CA LEU A 878 9.64 -13.00 -21.54
C LEU A 878 8.59 -12.70 -20.47
N SER A 879 9.03 -12.47 -19.24
CA SER A 879 8.19 -11.87 -18.19
C SER A 879 7.38 -10.65 -18.67
N PRO A 880 6.24 -10.31 -18.03
CA PRO A 880 5.45 -9.14 -18.40
C PRO A 880 6.27 -7.84 -18.41
N GLN A 881 7.23 -7.70 -17.48
CA GLN A 881 8.14 -6.56 -17.39
C GLN A 881 9.09 -6.43 -18.59
N HIS A 882 9.57 -7.55 -19.15
CA HIS A 882 10.57 -7.56 -20.22
C HIS A 882 9.99 -7.81 -21.63
N GLY A 883 8.73 -8.25 -21.73
CA GLY A 883 7.98 -8.33 -23.00
C GLY A 883 8.37 -9.52 -23.86
N TRP A 884 9.13 -9.30 -24.93
CA TRP A 884 9.58 -10.32 -25.88
C TRP A 884 11.06 -10.18 -26.28
N HIS A 885 11.75 -11.32 -26.43
CA HIS A 885 13.09 -11.40 -26.99
C HIS A 885 13.02 -11.70 -28.49
N ILE A 886 13.63 -10.86 -29.33
CA ILE A 886 13.91 -11.12 -30.76
C ILE A 886 15.08 -12.13 -30.83
N LYS A 887 14.77 -13.37 -30.45
CA LYS A 887 15.71 -14.46 -30.14
C LYS A 887 16.61 -14.82 -31.32
N TRP A 888 16.06 -14.85 -32.53
CA TRP A 888 16.81 -14.97 -33.77
C TRP A 888 16.21 -14.07 -34.86
N ALA A 889 17.08 -13.46 -35.66
CA ALA A 889 16.75 -12.73 -36.87
C ALA A 889 17.77 -13.14 -37.95
N LEU A 890 17.34 -13.98 -38.90
CA LEU A 890 18.21 -14.67 -39.85
C LEU A 890 17.84 -14.34 -41.31
N ASP A 891 18.83 -13.96 -42.09
CA ASP A 891 18.83 -13.97 -43.55
C ASP A 891 19.44 -15.27 -44.08
N PHE A 892 18.73 -15.99 -44.97
CA PHE A 892 19.23 -17.25 -45.52
C PHE A 892 20.01 -17.03 -46.84
N PRO A 893 20.99 -17.89 -47.19
CA PRO A 893 21.84 -17.69 -48.38
C PRO A 893 21.00 -17.52 -49.65
N GLY A 894 21.18 -16.37 -50.34
CA GLY A 894 20.42 -15.99 -51.54
C GLY A 894 19.22 -15.06 -51.29
N ALA A 895 18.95 -14.63 -50.05
CA ALA A 895 17.86 -13.70 -49.75
C ALA A 895 18.02 -12.32 -50.43
N PRO A 896 16.91 -11.70 -50.89
CA PRO A 896 16.94 -10.32 -51.39
C PRO A 896 17.45 -9.32 -50.33
N ASN A 897 18.19 -8.31 -50.79
CA ASN A 897 18.77 -7.28 -49.91
C ASN A 897 17.65 -6.45 -49.24
N GLY A 898 17.68 -6.37 -47.91
CA GLY A 898 16.62 -5.76 -47.10
C GLY A 898 15.57 -6.71 -46.56
N THR A 899 15.68 -8.03 -46.83
CA THR A 899 14.75 -9.04 -46.30
C THR A 899 14.68 -8.97 -44.77
N ILE A 900 15.82 -9.00 -44.07
CA ILE A 900 15.79 -9.10 -42.60
C ILE A 900 15.33 -7.81 -41.93
N GLU A 901 15.68 -6.64 -42.46
CA GLU A 901 15.11 -5.36 -42.00
C GLU A 901 13.59 -5.29 -42.19
N HIS A 902 13.05 -5.86 -43.28
CA HIS A 902 11.60 -5.96 -43.46
C HIS A 902 10.95 -6.89 -42.42
N VAL A 903 11.51 -8.07 -42.15
CA VAL A 903 10.91 -9.01 -41.18
C VAL A 903 10.99 -8.48 -39.76
N ILE A 904 12.10 -7.84 -39.37
CA ILE A 904 12.22 -7.22 -38.04
C ILE A 904 11.18 -6.09 -37.86
N LEU A 905 11.00 -5.22 -38.86
CA LEU A 905 10.01 -4.14 -38.76
C LEU A 905 8.57 -4.65 -38.74
N HIS A 906 8.26 -5.70 -39.49
CA HIS A 906 6.95 -6.36 -39.48
C HIS A 906 6.66 -7.02 -38.11
N ALA A 907 7.67 -7.69 -37.52
CA ALA A 907 7.56 -8.25 -36.17
C ALA A 907 7.35 -7.16 -35.09
N LEU A 908 8.04 -6.01 -35.22
CA LEU A 908 7.85 -4.84 -34.34
C LEU A 908 6.48 -4.17 -34.54
N GLU A 909 5.97 -4.11 -35.77
CA GLU A 909 4.64 -3.59 -36.10
C GLU A 909 3.53 -4.45 -35.50
N ASN A 910 3.63 -5.78 -35.63
CA ASN A 910 2.66 -6.73 -35.07
C ASN A 910 2.69 -6.85 -33.53
N ASN A 911 3.73 -6.34 -32.86
CA ASN A 911 3.85 -6.36 -31.39
C ASN A 911 3.81 -4.95 -30.77
N ALA A 912 3.21 -3.98 -31.48
CA ALA A 912 2.93 -2.65 -30.96
C ALA A 912 2.16 -2.72 -29.62
N GLY A 913 2.64 -1.98 -28.61
CA GLY A 913 2.11 -2.03 -27.24
C GLY A 913 2.79 -3.03 -26.30
N SER A 914 3.67 -3.91 -26.81
CA SER A 914 4.60 -4.70 -25.99
C SER A 914 6.00 -4.11 -26.01
N LYS A 915 6.78 -4.32 -24.94
CA LYS A 915 8.25 -4.14 -24.98
C LYS A 915 8.91 -5.26 -25.78
N LEU A 916 10.02 -4.97 -26.45
CA LEU A 916 10.89 -5.98 -27.04
C LEU A 916 12.36 -5.75 -26.68
N THR A 917 13.19 -6.76 -26.87
CA THR A 917 14.66 -6.63 -26.82
C THR A 917 15.33 -7.55 -27.84
N PHE A 918 16.51 -7.16 -28.34
CA PHE A 918 17.30 -7.97 -29.27
C PHE A 918 18.29 -8.96 -28.61
N GLY A 919 18.37 -9.03 -27.28
CA GLY A 919 19.42 -9.77 -26.58
C GLY A 919 20.71 -8.94 -26.45
N ALA A 920 21.46 -9.11 -25.36
CA ALA A 920 22.66 -8.33 -25.08
C ALA A 920 23.66 -8.14 -26.25
N SER A 921 24.15 -6.91 -26.42
CA SER A 921 25.33 -6.52 -27.23
C SER A 921 26.54 -6.24 -26.34
N ALA A 922 27.74 -6.17 -26.93
CA ALA A 922 28.91 -5.55 -26.31
C ALA A 922 28.86 -4.01 -26.48
N THR A 923 29.08 -3.25 -25.41
CA THR A 923 28.98 -1.78 -25.42
C THR A 923 30.26 -1.10 -25.90
N SER A 924 30.16 0.16 -26.33
CA SER A 924 31.33 0.97 -26.71
C SER A 924 32.26 1.33 -25.54
N LYS A 925 31.86 1.12 -24.28
CA LYS A 925 32.59 1.54 -23.07
C LYS A 925 32.44 0.51 -21.95
N LEU A 926 33.58 0.08 -21.38
CA LEU A 926 33.61 -0.67 -20.12
C LEU A 926 33.47 0.28 -18.92
N VAL A 927 32.54 -0.04 -18.02
CA VAL A 927 32.25 0.69 -16.78
C VAL A 927 32.45 -0.25 -15.59
N ALA A 928 33.21 0.16 -14.58
CA ALA A 928 33.30 -0.58 -13.31
C ALA A 928 32.32 0.01 -12.28
N LYS A 929 31.63 -0.83 -11.51
CA LYS A 929 30.73 -0.40 -10.42
C LYS A 929 31.33 -0.75 -9.06
N HIS A 930 31.31 -2.01 -8.64
CA HIS A 930 31.80 -2.46 -7.33
C HIS A 930 33.17 -3.16 -7.36
N GLY A 931 33.87 -3.11 -6.23
CA GLY A 931 35.05 -3.93 -5.91
C GLY A 931 36.34 -3.73 -6.74
N LEU A 932 36.35 -2.84 -7.74
CA LEU A 932 37.49 -2.64 -8.66
C LEU A 932 38.31 -1.39 -8.34
N SER A 933 39.65 -1.52 -8.40
CA SER A 933 40.56 -0.38 -8.21
C SER A 933 40.68 0.46 -9.49
N LYS A 934 40.91 1.77 -9.35
CA LYS A 934 41.13 2.69 -10.49
C LYS A 934 42.27 2.26 -11.44
N VAL A 935 43.25 1.49 -10.95
CA VAL A 935 44.34 0.91 -11.76
C VAL A 935 43.85 -0.32 -12.53
N THR A 936 43.13 -1.22 -11.85
CA THR A 936 42.55 -2.43 -12.44
C THR A 936 41.56 -2.08 -13.55
N THR A 937 40.67 -1.11 -13.31
CA THR A 937 39.71 -0.62 -14.31
C THR A 937 40.42 -0.09 -15.54
N LYS A 938 41.44 0.77 -15.41
CA LYS A 938 42.21 1.28 -16.56
C LYS A 938 42.85 0.17 -17.40
N TRP A 939 43.36 -0.88 -16.76
CA TRP A 939 43.93 -2.03 -17.46
C TRP A 939 42.87 -2.84 -18.19
N LEU A 940 41.74 -3.13 -17.53
CA LEU A 940 40.60 -3.84 -18.12
C LEU A 940 39.97 -3.08 -19.28
N THR A 941 39.77 -1.76 -19.18
CA THR A 941 39.26 -0.92 -20.28
C THR A 941 40.21 -0.97 -21.48
N LYS A 942 41.54 -0.88 -21.28
CA LYS A 942 42.49 -0.98 -22.40
C LYS A 942 42.42 -2.36 -23.09
N ALA A 943 42.38 -3.44 -22.31
CA ALA A 943 42.25 -4.80 -22.85
C ALA A 943 40.92 -5.02 -23.58
N TYR A 944 39.81 -4.48 -23.04
CA TYR A 944 38.49 -4.55 -23.65
C TYR A 944 38.45 -3.82 -24.99
N ASN A 945 38.92 -2.58 -25.07
CA ASN A 945 38.90 -1.80 -26.32
C ASN A 945 39.66 -2.52 -27.45
N THR A 946 40.86 -3.04 -27.18
CA THR A 946 41.63 -3.81 -28.17
C THR A 946 40.90 -5.07 -28.64
N LEU A 947 40.15 -5.75 -27.76
CA LEU A 947 39.33 -6.91 -28.13
C LEU A 947 38.05 -6.51 -28.88
N ALA A 948 37.42 -5.38 -28.54
CA ALA A 948 36.22 -4.89 -29.17
C ALA A 948 36.48 -4.39 -30.60
N GLU A 949 37.58 -3.64 -30.80
CA GLU A 949 38.04 -3.16 -32.11
C GLU A 949 38.44 -4.32 -33.02
N HIS A 950 39.29 -5.25 -32.55
CA HIS A 950 39.76 -6.38 -33.35
C HIS A 950 38.61 -7.28 -33.83
N ASN A 951 37.63 -7.53 -32.97
CA ASN A 951 36.55 -8.48 -33.23
C ASN A 951 35.22 -7.80 -33.61
N ARG A 952 35.21 -6.48 -33.83
CA ARG A 952 34.05 -5.68 -34.28
C ARG A 952 32.79 -5.89 -33.43
N LEU A 953 32.96 -5.90 -32.11
CA LEU A 953 31.91 -6.35 -31.18
C LEU A 953 30.73 -5.38 -31.06
N THR A 954 30.94 -4.08 -31.29
CA THR A 954 29.91 -3.03 -31.19
C THR A 954 28.97 -2.98 -32.39
N ASN A 955 29.39 -3.48 -33.56
CA ASN A 955 28.64 -3.40 -34.82
C ASN A 955 27.21 -3.98 -34.73
N LYS A 956 26.96 -4.95 -33.83
CA LYS A 956 25.62 -5.48 -33.56
C LYS A 956 24.72 -4.45 -32.86
N GLY A 957 25.24 -3.74 -31.87
CA GLY A 957 24.50 -2.70 -31.16
C GLY A 957 24.22 -1.49 -32.04
N GLU A 958 25.21 -1.04 -32.81
CA GLU A 958 25.06 0.04 -33.79
C GLU A 958 23.93 -0.24 -34.81
N PHE A 959 23.79 -1.50 -35.26
CA PHE A 959 22.68 -1.93 -36.12
C PHE A 959 21.33 -1.96 -35.40
N ARG A 960 21.29 -2.42 -34.14
CA ARG A 960 20.06 -2.48 -33.33
C ARG A 960 19.57 -1.08 -32.93
N GLN A 961 20.48 -0.14 -32.68
CA GLN A 961 20.18 1.26 -32.41
C GLN A 961 19.56 1.95 -33.64
N LYS A 962 20.01 1.64 -34.86
CA LYS A 962 19.30 2.02 -36.10
C LYS A 962 17.89 1.44 -36.19
N LEU A 963 17.64 0.26 -35.61
CA LEU A 963 16.32 -0.37 -35.46
C LEU A 963 15.56 0.10 -34.21
N GLY A 964 15.94 1.23 -33.60
CA GLY A 964 15.22 1.85 -32.48
C GLY A 964 15.49 1.25 -31.11
N ALA A 965 16.54 0.43 -30.94
CA ALA A 965 16.94 -0.09 -29.63
C ALA A 965 17.72 0.93 -28.79
N VAL A 966 17.66 0.78 -27.46
CA VAL A 966 18.44 1.52 -26.47
C VAL A 966 19.21 0.58 -25.53
N GLU A 967 20.39 1.00 -25.08
CA GLU A 967 21.26 0.23 -24.17
C GLU A 967 20.73 0.23 -22.72
N ASP A 968 20.17 -0.89 -22.26
CA ASP A 968 19.94 -1.17 -20.84
C ASP A 968 21.12 -1.97 -20.26
N ARG A 969 21.73 -1.54 -19.15
CA ARG A 969 23.06 -2.06 -18.74
C ARG A 969 22.96 -3.36 -17.96
N VAL A 970 23.73 -4.35 -18.41
CA VAL A 970 23.89 -5.63 -17.72
C VAL A 970 25.35 -5.81 -17.25
N TYR A 971 25.52 -6.54 -16.16
CA TYR A 971 26.78 -6.61 -15.42
C TYR A 971 27.43 -8.00 -15.44
N ILE A 972 28.75 -8.01 -15.22
CA ILE A 972 29.59 -9.18 -14.99
C ILE A 972 30.13 -9.06 -13.56
N CYS A 973 29.75 -10.00 -12.71
CA CYS A 973 30.06 -10.05 -11.28
C CYS A 973 30.89 -11.29 -10.94
N TYR A 974 31.93 -11.12 -10.13
CA TYR A 974 32.78 -12.22 -9.66
C TYR A 974 33.37 -11.94 -8.27
N PRO A 975 33.64 -12.98 -7.45
CA PRO A 975 34.26 -12.80 -6.13
C PRO A 975 35.58 -12.03 -6.22
N ARG A 976 35.94 -11.26 -5.18
CA ARG A 976 37.27 -10.64 -5.06
C ARG A 976 38.36 -11.69 -5.27
N HIS A 977 39.36 -11.38 -6.10
CA HIS A 977 40.42 -12.27 -6.57
C HIS A 977 39.97 -13.48 -7.43
N GLY A 978 38.69 -13.59 -7.80
CA GLY A 978 38.15 -14.69 -8.62
C GLY A 978 38.54 -14.64 -10.09
N LEU A 979 38.60 -13.45 -10.71
CA LEU A 979 38.95 -13.28 -12.12
C LEU A 979 40.47 -13.21 -12.32
N SER A 980 41.09 -14.39 -12.39
CA SER A 980 42.47 -14.56 -12.86
C SER A 980 42.57 -14.44 -14.39
N PRO A 981 43.78 -14.35 -15.00
CA PRO A 981 43.95 -14.44 -16.46
C PRO A 981 43.34 -15.72 -17.06
N ALA A 982 43.39 -16.85 -16.34
CA ALA A 982 42.72 -18.08 -16.73
C ALA A 982 41.18 -17.97 -16.66
N GLY A 983 40.63 -17.12 -15.79
CA GLY A 983 39.21 -16.78 -15.75
C GLY A 983 38.78 -15.93 -16.95
N ILE A 984 39.60 -14.95 -17.36
CA ILE A 984 39.37 -14.17 -18.59
C ILE A 984 39.40 -15.10 -19.82
N GLN A 985 40.37 -16.01 -19.91
CA GLN A 985 40.42 -17.04 -20.95
C GLN A 985 39.25 -18.03 -20.88
N ALA A 986 38.69 -18.28 -19.69
CA ALA A 986 37.50 -19.11 -19.54
C ALA A 986 36.24 -18.38 -20.07
N ILE A 987 36.06 -17.09 -19.78
CA ILE A 987 34.96 -16.27 -20.34
C ILE A 987 35.05 -16.22 -21.87
N ILE A 988 36.22 -15.84 -22.42
CA ILE A 988 36.42 -15.76 -23.88
C ILE A 988 36.23 -17.14 -24.54
N GLY A 989 36.72 -18.21 -23.89
CA GLY A 989 36.56 -19.58 -24.40
C GLY A 989 35.11 -20.09 -24.33
N PHE A 990 34.31 -19.64 -23.36
CA PHE A 990 32.92 -20.05 -23.19
C PHE A 990 32.01 -19.46 -24.27
N PHE A 991 32.24 -18.23 -24.70
CA PHE A 991 31.47 -17.61 -25.79
C PHE A 991 31.92 -18.03 -27.19
N LYS A 992 33.14 -18.57 -27.34
CA LYS A 992 33.68 -19.16 -28.57
C LYS A 992 33.24 -20.61 -28.81
N GLN A 993 32.59 -21.22 -27.82
CA GLN A 993 31.90 -22.50 -27.92
C GLN A 993 30.43 -22.24 -28.26
#